data_AF-B7FYX6-F1
#
_entry.id   AF-B7FYX6-F1
#
_cell.length_a   1.000
_cell.length_b   1.000
_cell.length_c   1.000
_cell.angle_alpha   90.00
_cell.angle_beta   90.00
_cell.angle_gamma   90.00
#
_symmetry.space_group_name_H-M   'P 1'
#
loop_
_entity.id
_entity.type
_entity.pdbx_description
1 polymer ?
#
loop_
_entity_poly.entity_id
_entity_poly.type
_entity_poly.pdbx_seq_one_letter_code
_entity_poly.pdbx_strand_id
1 'polypeptide(L)'
;MATMEESLLDEITVAASVQEPVKVQLVVSVQPNDDPIPQLAHDGITAGDLTTAIRVLNAVASLYPSHKGQDEQREQGLERYKQPNLRSFRKALAACLELHRRTMFNGKDEEEHYERRLKDRSLKRQKTAERDMNKKYIASTALRQGRVERLQQLQDDAADEERHKLLLALQPDGHVDTTLARTIPLLEDSSAPAEHVQLPKLRSCYVCKVRFRELHEFYDQLCPACAALNWQKRHNSANLHGRVAIVTGSRVKIGYQTCLKLLRAGCVVVATTRFPNAAAATYRAEADFDSFRSRLHVYGLDLRDVTGLEAFTRFLKQKYTDGIDILINNACQTVRRPVGYYRPQVEREQMLWMQADQTHKSLLDDCADFERVRRRLQLDHKQQASLQVEGNKDNVPAILDVEMDNGGNGLSESEEATRNESALVASTKPNNSVASTPFEATGLSHSAAMSQMVILPEDAGVSDSVLPPGVSDVNGQQLDLRTTNSWLLKMEEVSTPEILECFFINAIAPFVLNSRLKPLMTTPNTANRSDRYIINVSAMEGKFYRYKMPNHPHTNMAKAALNMLTRTSAEDLAKQHRIFMNSVDTGWINDENPTVKASKIAETNLFQTPIDEIDAAARILDPIFEGVNGGTEFKKDYGKFLKDYRESEW
;
A
#
# COMPACT_ATOMS: atom_id res chain seq x y z
N MET A 1 -21.34 -13.12 -27.48
CA MET A 1 -20.97 -13.86 -28.70
C MET A 1 -22.24 -14.22 -29.47
N ALA A 2 -22.91 -13.21 -30.03
CA ALA A 2 -24.12 -13.37 -30.84
C ALA A 2 -24.21 -12.27 -31.93
N THR A 3 -23.05 -11.80 -32.41
CA THR A 3 -22.93 -10.68 -33.38
C THR A 3 -21.78 -10.92 -34.37
N MET A 4 -21.48 -12.17 -34.73
CA MET A 4 -20.43 -12.53 -35.70
C MET A 4 -20.88 -13.56 -36.75
N GLU A 5 -22.18 -13.83 -36.89
CA GLU A 5 -22.70 -14.80 -37.86
C GLU A 5 -23.40 -14.16 -39.08
N GLU A 6 -23.60 -12.83 -39.12
CA GLU A 6 -24.32 -12.18 -40.24
C GLU A 6 -23.43 -11.49 -41.28
N SER A 7 -22.10 -11.43 -41.12
CA SER A 7 -21.22 -10.76 -42.11
C SER A 7 -20.48 -11.69 -43.08
N LEU A 8 -20.72 -13.00 -43.03
CA LEU A 8 -20.00 -14.01 -43.84
C LEU A 8 -20.82 -14.59 -44.98
N LEU A 9 -22.09 -14.21 -45.10
CA LEU A 9 -23.02 -14.70 -46.13
C LEU A 9 -23.15 -13.78 -47.35
N ASP A 10 -22.65 -12.54 -47.28
CA ASP A 10 -22.73 -11.58 -48.41
C ASP A 10 -21.45 -11.52 -49.29
N GLU A 11 -20.33 -12.14 -48.90
CA GLU A 11 -19.09 -12.12 -49.69
C GLU A 11 -18.89 -13.33 -50.62
N ILE A 12 -19.79 -14.33 -50.60
CA ILE A 12 -19.63 -15.55 -51.43
C ILE A 12 -20.41 -15.50 -52.75
N THR A 13 -21.18 -14.43 -53.01
CA THR A 13 -22.00 -14.34 -54.24
C THR A 13 -21.34 -13.54 -55.38
N VAL A 14 -20.09 -13.08 -55.23
CA VAL A 14 -19.37 -12.32 -56.26
C VAL A 14 -17.93 -12.80 -56.45
N ALA A 15 -17.75 -14.01 -56.97
CA ALA A 15 -16.47 -14.44 -57.55
C ALA A 15 -16.66 -15.62 -58.52
N ALA A 16 -17.61 -15.50 -59.45
CA ALA A 16 -17.68 -16.36 -60.62
C ALA A 16 -17.11 -15.60 -61.83
N SER A 17 -15.79 -15.63 -62.00
CA SER A 17 -15.11 -15.58 -63.31
C SER A 17 -13.61 -15.36 -63.10
N VAL A 18 -12.84 -15.80 -64.11
CA VAL A 18 -11.39 -15.68 -64.29
C VAL A 18 -10.60 -16.94 -63.90
N GLN A 19 -10.19 -17.62 -64.98
CA GLN A 19 -9.21 -18.68 -65.06
C GLN A 19 -7.81 -18.11 -64.77
N GLU A 20 -7.07 -18.69 -63.84
CA GLU A 20 -5.62 -18.99 -63.95
C GLU A 20 -5.11 -19.65 -62.64
N PRO A 21 -4.27 -20.69 -62.70
CA PRO A 21 -3.73 -21.31 -61.49
C PRO A 21 -2.52 -20.53 -60.96
N VAL A 22 -2.68 -19.89 -59.80
CA VAL A 22 -1.56 -19.33 -59.02
C VAL A 22 -0.78 -20.49 -58.36
N LYS A 23 0.49 -20.65 -58.73
CA LYS A 23 1.45 -21.51 -58.02
C LYS A 23 1.82 -20.86 -56.68
N VAL A 24 1.40 -21.47 -55.57
CA VAL A 24 1.97 -21.16 -54.25
C VAL A 24 2.94 -22.27 -53.86
N GLN A 25 4.22 -21.89 -53.77
CA GLN A 25 5.31 -22.74 -53.33
C GLN A 25 5.41 -22.61 -51.80
N LEU A 26 5.23 -23.71 -51.06
CA LEU A 26 5.49 -23.75 -49.62
C LEU A 26 6.62 -24.74 -49.35
N VAL A 27 7.77 -24.17 -49.01
CA VAL A 27 8.94 -24.86 -48.47
C VAL A 27 8.68 -25.11 -46.99
N VAL A 28 8.74 -26.37 -46.54
CA VAL A 28 8.92 -26.68 -45.12
C VAL A 28 9.98 -27.78 -45.01
N SER A 29 11.10 -27.41 -44.39
CA SER A 29 12.13 -28.33 -43.91
C SER A 29 11.78 -28.77 -42.49
N VAL A 30 11.82 -30.07 -42.18
CA VAL A 30 12.32 -30.59 -40.88
C VAL A 30 12.89 -32.01 -41.09
N GLN A 31 14.02 -32.26 -40.43
CA GLN A 31 14.84 -33.49 -40.37
C GLN A 31 14.22 -34.58 -39.43
N PRO A 32 14.80 -35.80 -39.38
CA PRO A 32 14.08 -37.05 -39.26
C PRO A 32 14.11 -37.66 -37.85
N ASN A 33 12.98 -38.21 -37.44
CA ASN A 33 12.81 -39.43 -36.64
C ASN A 33 11.42 -39.39 -36.04
N ASP A 34 10.48 -40.12 -36.65
CA ASP A 34 9.38 -40.86 -36.00
C ASP A 34 8.50 -41.51 -37.11
N ASP A 35 7.92 -42.67 -36.77
CA ASP A 35 7.30 -43.69 -37.63
C ASP A 35 6.39 -43.20 -38.78
N PRO A 36 6.27 -43.96 -39.89
CA PRO A 36 5.59 -43.50 -41.10
C PRO A 36 4.10 -43.31 -40.87
N ILE A 37 3.66 -42.06 -40.82
CA ILE A 37 2.27 -41.68 -41.06
C ILE A 37 1.93 -42.14 -42.49
N PRO A 38 0.83 -42.87 -42.74
CA PRO A 38 0.43 -43.23 -44.09
C PRO A 38 0.17 -41.94 -44.87
N GLN A 39 1.06 -41.60 -45.80
CA GLN A 39 0.80 -40.53 -46.76
C GLN A 39 -0.37 -40.97 -47.63
N LEU A 40 -1.48 -40.23 -47.56
CA LEU A 40 -2.55 -40.31 -48.55
C LEU A 40 -1.92 -39.99 -49.91
N ALA A 41 -2.04 -40.93 -50.84
CA ALA A 41 -1.47 -40.83 -52.18
C ALA A 41 -1.90 -39.50 -52.85
N HIS A 42 -0.99 -38.95 -53.66
CA HIS A 42 -1.09 -37.66 -54.35
C HIS A 42 -2.25 -37.51 -55.36
N ASP A 43 -3.16 -38.47 -55.43
CA ASP A 43 -4.37 -38.37 -56.22
C ASP A 43 -5.44 -37.71 -55.36
N GLY A 44 -5.64 -36.41 -55.59
CA GLY A 44 -6.68 -35.63 -54.91
C GLY A 44 -8.05 -36.29 -55.06
N ILE A 45 -8.88 -36.14 -54.03
CA ILE A 45 -10.27 -36.62 -53.99
C ILE A 45 -10.98 -36.13 -55.26
N THR A 46 -11.38 -37.05 -56.13
CA THR A 46 -12.09 -36.68 -57.35
C THR A 46 -13.54 -36.28 -57.03
N ALA A 47 -14.19 -35.51 -57.91
CA ALA A 47 -15.61 -35.20 -57.75
C ALA A 47 -16.48 -36.49 -57.69
N GLY A 48 -16.03 -37.58 -58.33
CA GLY A 48 -16.64 -38.90 -58.25
C GLY A 48 -16.50 -39.54 -56.87
N ASP A 49 -15.34 -39.39 -56.23
CA ASP A 49 -15.09 -39.89 -54.86
C ASP A 49 -15.91 -39.12 -53.83
N LEU A 50 -16.02 -37.79 -54.00
CA LEU A 50 -16.84 -36.95 -53.14
C LEU A 50 -18.34 -37.27 -53.31
N THR A 51 -18.80 -37.47 -54.54
CA THR A 51 -20.19 -37.86 -54.83
C THR A 51 -20.51 -39.25 -54.28
N THR A 52 -19.56 -40.18 -54.36
CA THR A 52 -19.70 -41.53 -53.81
C THR A 52 -19.69 -41.51 -52.29
N ALA A 53 -18.82 -40.70 -51.67
CA ALA A 53 -18.80 -40.48 -50.23
C ALA A 53 -20.10 -39.84 -49.72
N ILE A 54 -20.64 -38.84 -50.41
CA ILE A 54 -21.93 -38.20 -50.08
C ILE A 54 -23.08 -39.21 -50.22
N ARG A 55 -23.11 -40.01 -51.29
CA ARG A 55 -24.12 -41.08 -51.48
C ARG A 55 -24.06 -42.13 -50.39
N VAL A 56 -22.85 -42.51 -49.99
CA VAL A 56 -22.59 -43.44 -48.90
C VAL A 56 -23.04 -42.85 -47.55
N LEU A 57 -22.70 -41.60 -47.27
CA LEU A 57 -23.10 -40.92 -46.04
C LEU A 57 -24.62 -40.74 -45.98
N ASN A 58 -25.28 -40.44 -47.10
CA ASN A 58 -26.74 -40.35 -47.17
C ASN A 58 -27.42 -41.72 -47.03
N ALA A 59 -26.85 -42.78 -47.62
CA ALA A 59 -27.34 -44.15 -47.44
C ALA A 59 -27.16 -44.64 -45.99
N VAL A 60 -26.02 -44.32 -45.36
CA VAL A 60 -25.77 -44.64 -43.95
C VAL A 60 -26.65 -43.80 -43.01
N ALA A 61 -26.92 -42.53 -43.35
CA ALA A 61 -27.87 -41.69 -42.63
C ALA A 61 -29.31 -42.23 -42.71
N SER A 62 -29.69 -42.83 -43.85
CA SER A 62 -30.98 -43.51 -43.99
C SER A 62 -31.09 -44.86 -43.26
N LEU A 63 -29.99 -45.39 -42.71
CA LEU A 63 -29.95 -46.65 -41.94
C LEU A 63 -30.06 -46.44 -40.41
N TYR A 64 -30.00 -45.19 -39.92
CA TYR A 64 -30.23 -44.86 -38.51
C TYR A 64 -31.63 -44.26 -38.31
N PRO A 65 -32.33 -44.63 -37.22
CA PRO A 65 -33.79 -44.66 -37.20
C PRO A 65 -34.42 -43.30 -36.95
N SER A 66 -35.49 -43.00 -37.70
CA SER A 66 -36.66 -42.34 -37.11
C SER A 66 -37.88 -43.26 -37.30
N HIS A 67 -38.40 -43.70 -36.16
CA HIS A 67 -39.67 -44.41 -35.93
C HIS A 67 -39.81 -45.89 -36.32
N LYS A 68 -40.33 -46.63 -35.34
CA LYS A 68 -40.67 -48.07 -35.32
C LYS A 68 -41.54 -48.44 -36.53
N GLY A 69 -41.16 -49.47 -37.29
CA GLY A 69 -42.07 -50.10 -38.26
C GLY A 69 -41.50 -50.82 -39.50
N GLN A 70 -40.18 -50.97 -39.67
CA GLN A 70 -39.62 -51.57 -40.90
C GLN A 70 -38.46 -52.54 -40.61
N ASP A 71 -38.76 -53.77 -40.19
CA ASP A 71 -37.76 -54.81 -39.99
C ASP A 71 -37.40 -55.57 -41.30
N GLU A 72 -38.34 -55.75 -42.23
CA GLU A 72 -38.07 -56.46 -43.51
C GLU A 72 -37.17 -55.69 -44.49
N GLN A 73 -37.32 -54.36 -44.59
CA GLN A 73 -36.44 -53.52 -45.43
C GLN A 73 -35.01 -53.43 -44.87
N ARG A 74 -34.88 -53.62 -43.54
CA ARG A 74 -33.60 -53.64 -42.83
C ARG A 74 -32.80 -54.89 -43.16
N GLU A 75 -33.46 -56.05 -43.21
CA GLU A 75 -32.85 -57.32 -43.61
C GLU A 75 -32.42 -57.31 -45.08
N GLN A 76 -33.25 -56.78 -45.98
CA GLN A 76 -32.91 -56.65 -47.41
C GLN A 76 -31.77 -55.65 -47.65
N GLY A 77 -31.71 -54.55 -46.90
CA GLY A 77 -30.59 -53.61 -46.95
C GLY A 77 -29.27 -54.21 -46.46
N LEU A 78 -29.30 -54.99 -45.38
CA LEU A 78 -28.15 -55.74 -44.88
C LEU A 78 -27.67 -56.81 -45.87
N GLU A 79 -28.57 -57.52 -46.54
CA GLU A 79 -28.17 -58.52 -47.54
C GLU A 79 -27.57 -57.90 -48.81
N ARG A 80 -28.06 -56.73 -49.24
CA ARG A 80 -27.42 -55.95 -50.31
C ARG A 80 -26.03 -55.50 -49.91
N TYR A 81 -25.84 -55.03 -48.68
CA TYR A 81 -24.53 -54.68 -48.12
C TYR A 81 -23.59 -55.89 -48.02
N LYS A 82 -24.14 -57.11 -47.87
CA LYS A 82 -23.35 -58.35 -47.80
C LYS A 82 -22.84 -58.88 -49.15
N GLN A 83 -23.28 -58.32 -50.27
CA GLN A 83 -22.91 -58.80 -51.60
C GLN A 83 -21.38 -58.72 -51.90
N PRO A 84 -20.82 -59.65 -52.71
CA PRO A 84 -19.38 -59.76 -52.92
C PRO A 84 -18.73 -58.52 -53.55
N ASN A 85 -19.47 -57.81 -54.42
CA ASN A 85 -19.07 -56.57 -55.09
C ASN A 85 -18.83 -55.39 -54.14
N LEU A 86 -19.44 -55.39 -52.94
CA LEU A 86 -19.25 -54.35 -51.92
C LEU A 86 -18.17 -54.70 -50.87
N ARG A 87 -17.39 -55.77 -51.09
CA ARG A 87 -16.35 -56.20 -50.14
C ARG A 87 -15.26 -55.15 -49.91
N SER A 88 -14.80 -54.49 -50.98
CA SER A 88 -13.79 -53.42 -50.90
C SER A 88 -14.29 -52.22 -50.11
N PHE A 89 -15.55 -51.84 -50.35
CA PHE A 89 -16.24 -50.78 -49.62
C PHE A 89 -16.40 -51.10 -48.13
N ARG A 90 -16.81 -52.32 -47.79
CA ARG A 90 -16.88 -52.77 -46.38
C ARG A 90 -15.54 -52.74 -45.67
N LYS A 91 -14.46 -53.10 -46.37
CA LYS A 91 -13.10 -53.05 -45.82
C LYS A 91 -12.66 -51.60 -45.57
N ALA A 92 -12.96 -50.68 -46.49
CA ALA A 92 -12.70 -49.25 -46.32
C ALA A 92 -13.54 -48.63 -45.19
N LEU A 93 -14.85 -48.92 -45.15
CA LEU A 93 -15.74 -48.45 -44.10
C LEU A 93 -15.37 -49.03 -42.73
N ALA A 94 -14.95 -50.30 -42.65
CA ALA A 94 -14.44 -50.89 -41.41
C ALA A 94 -13.15 -50.21 -40.94
N ALA A 95 -12.25 -49.86 -41.86
CA ALA A 95 -11.03 -49.09 -41.52
C ALA A 95 -11.37 -47.66 -41.05
N CYS A 96 -12.32 -46.98 -41.70
CA CYS A 96 -12.81 -45.67 -41.27
C CYS A 96 -13.54 -45.73 -39.92
N LEU A 97 -14.38 -46.75 -39.68
CA LEU A 97 -15.08 -46.96 -38.41
C LEU A 97 -14.11 -47.34 -37.29
N GLU A 98 -13.06 -48.11 -37.58
CA GLU A 98 -11.99 -48.42 -36.64
C GLU A 98 -11.19 -47.17 -36.29
N LEU A 99 -10.86 -46.33 -37.28
CA LEU A 99 -10.18 -45.05 -37.07
C LEU A 99 -11.08 -44.05 -36.34
N HIS A 100 -12.39 -44.05 -36.63
CA HIS A 100 -13.41 -43.26 -35.93
C HIS A 100 -13.58 -43.72 -34.47
N ARG A 101 -13.58 -45.04 -34.19
CA ARG A 101 -13.59 -45.58 -32.81
C ARG A 101 -12.33 -45.22 -32.04
N ARG A 102 -11.16 -45.21 -32.71
CA ARG A 102 -9.88 -44.80 -32.09
C ARG A 102 -9.79 -43.31 -31.80
N THR A 103 -10.51 -42.48 -32.56
CA THR A 103 -10.43 -41.00 -32.47
C THR A 103 -11.60 -40.38 -31.70
N MET A 104 -12.78 -41.01 -31.70
CA MET A 104 -13.93 -40.58 -30.90
C MET A 104 -13.68 -40.84 -29.42
N PHE A 105 -14.11 -39.89 -28.58
CA PHE A 105 -13.97 -39.93 -27.11
C PHE A 105 -12.54 -40.08 -26.56
N ASN A 106 -11.52 -39.85 -27.40
CA ASN A 106 -10.11 -40.16 -27.16
C ASN A 106 -9.83 -41.68 -27.02
N GLY A 107 -10.49 -42.52 -27.82
CA GLY A 107 -10.27 -43.96 -27.85
C GLY A 107 -10.94 -44.73 -26.71
N LYS A 108 -11.98 -44.14 -26.09
CA LYS A 108 -12.78 -44.72 -25.02
C LYS A 108 -14.19 -45.07 -25.51
N ASP A 109 -14.87 -45.97 -24.82
CA ASP A 109 -16.27 -46.25 -25.10
C ASP A 109 -17.18 -45.05 -24.75
N GLU A 110 -18.38 -45.02 -25.34
CA GLU A 110 -19.33 -43.91 -25.19
C GLU A 110 -19.79 -43.75 -23.74
N GLU A 111 -20.03 -44.86 -23.04
CA GLU A 111 -20.50 -44.90 -21.66
C GLU A 111 -19.44 -44.32 -20.70
N GLU A 112 -18.19 -44.76 -20.82
CA GLU A 112 -17.02 -44.28 -20.08
C GLU A 112 -16.77 -42.78 -20.33
N HIS A 113 -17.00 -42.30 -21.56
CA HIS A 113 -16.92 -40.87 -21.86
C HIS A 113 -17.99 -40.06 -21.12
N TYR A 114 -19.25 -40.51 -21.14
CA TYR A 114 -20.35 -39.85 -20.44
C TYR A 114 -20.18 -39.90 -18.92
N GLU A 115 -19.79 -41.04 -18.36
CA GLU A 115 -19.48 -41.19 -16.93
C GLU A 115 -18.34 -40.26 -16.50
N ARG A 116 -17.26 -40.19 -17.28
CA ARG A 116 -16.15 -39.24 -17.04
C ARG A 116 -16.66 -37.80 -17.07
N ARG A 117 -17.46 -37.40 -18.07
CA ARG A 117 -18.03 -36.04 -18.13
C ARG A 117 -18.96 -35.73 -16.96
N LEU A 118 -19.75 -36.69 -16.49
CA LEU A 118 -20.59 -36.57 -15.31
C LEU A 118 -19.74 -36.37 -14.05
N LYS A 119 -18.68 -37.18 -13.88
CA LYS A 119 -17.71 -37.06 -12.78
C LYS A 119 -16.98 -35.73 -12.81
N ASP A 120 -16.52 -35.28 -13.97
CA ASP A 120 -15.87 -33.97 -14.15
C ASP A 120 -16.82 -32.82 -13.84
N ARG A 121 -18.08 -32.90 -14.29
CA ARG A 121 -19.12 -31.91 -13.99
C ARG A 121 -19.43 -31.88 -12.49
N SER A 122 -19.53 -33.04 -11.85
CA SER A 122 -19.74 -33.17 -10.41
C SER A 122 -18.57 -32.57 -9.61
N LEU A 123 -17.34 -32.94 -9.94
CA LEU A 123 -16.12 -32.39 -9.32
C LEU A 123 -16.01 -30.87 -9.53
N LYS A 124 -16.38 -30.36 -10.72
CA LYS A 124 -16.42 -28.91 -10.99
C LYS A 124 -17.46 -28.21 -10.12
N ARG A 125 -18.65 -28.79 -9.96
CA ARG A 125 -19.70 -28.26 -9.07
C ARG A 125 -19.24 -28.25 -7.61
N GLN A 126 -18.65 -29.34 -7.13
CA GLN A 126 -18.08 -29.43 -5.78
C GLN A 126 -17.00 -28.38 -5.55
N LYS A 127 -16.00 -28.27 -6.44
CA LYS A 127 -14.93 -27.27 -6.34
C LYS A 127 -15.45 -25.82 -6.34
N THR A 128 -16.53 -25.58 -7.08
CA THR A 128 -17.19 -24.27 -7.12
C THR A 128 -17.90 -23.99 -5.80
N ALA A 129 -18.70 -24.94 -5.30
CA ALA A 129 -19.37 -24.84 -3.99
C ALA A 129 -18.38 -24.62 -2.85
N GLU A 130 -17.27 -25.37 -2.81
CA GLU A 130 -16.19 -25.16 -1.84
C GLU A 130 -15.57 -23.76 -1.94
N ARG A 131 -15.36 -23.25 -3.16
CA ARG A 131 -14.83 -21.89 -3.37
C ARG A 131 -15.79 -20.84 -2.84
N ASP A 132 -17.08 -21.00 -3.10
CA ASP A 132 -18.10 -20.03 -2.72
C ASP A 132 -18.36 -20.07 -1.20
N MET A 133 -18.32 -21.26 -0.59
CA MET A 133 -18.34 -21.42 0.86
C MET A 133 -17.11 -20.80 1.52
N ASN A 134 -15.91 -21.02 0.97
CA ASN A 134 -14.68 -20.40 1.45
C ASN A 134 -14.73 -18.86 1.35
N LYS A 135 -15.33 -18.31 0.28
CA LYS A 135 -15.56 -16.87 0.15
C LYS A 135 -16.49 -16.34 1.24
N LYS A 136 -17.60 -17.03 1.51
CA LYS A 136 -18.57 -16.65 2.56
C LYS A 136 -17.92 -16.62 3.94
N TYR A 137 -17.16 -17.65 4.32
CA TYR A 137 -16.49 -17.70 5.62
C TYR A 137 -15.39 -16.65 5.78
N ILE A 138 -14.65 -16.33 4.71
CA ILE A 138 -13.67 -15.23 4.77
C ILE A 138 -14.38 -13.89 4.96
N ALA A 139 -15.48 -13.66 4.24
CA ALA A 139 -16.24 -12.43 4.30
C ALA A 139 -16.93 -12.21 5.67
N SER A 140 -17.17 -13.27 6.45
CA SER A 140 -17.81 -13.18 7.77
C SER A 140 -16.86 -12.81 8.91
N THR A 141 -15.57 -12.60 8.66
CA THR A 141 -14.64 -12.14 9.70
C THR A 141 -14.81 -10.64 9.96
N ALA A 142 -14.69 -10.23 11.23
CA ALA A 142 -15.03 -8.86 11.62
C ALA A 142 -14.17 -7.78 10.93
N LEU A 143 -12.88 -8.04 10.68
CA LEU A 143 -12.02 -7.10 9.95
C LEU A 143 -12.52 -6.90 8.49
N ARG A 144 -12.89 -8.00 7.82
CA ARG A 144 -13.41 -7.96 6.45
C ARG A 144 -14.75 -7.24 6.39
N GLN A 145 -15.65 -7.59 7.29
CA GLN A 145 -16.99 -7.03 7.36
C GLN A 145 -16.94 -5.53 7.65
N GLY A 146 -16.21 -5.10 8.69
CA GLY A 146 -16.12 -3.70 9.06
C GLY A 146 -15.53 -2.80 7.96
N ARG A 147 -14.58 -3.32 7.17
CA ARG A 147 -14.04 -2.58 6.00
C ARG A 147 -15.04 -2.43 4.87
N VAL A 148 -15.82 -3.47 4.60
CA VAL A 148 -16.88 -3.43 3.58
C VAL A 148 -17.97 -2.46 4.02
N GLU A 149 -18.40 -2.53 5.29
CA GLU A 149 -19.37 -1.60 5.88
C GLU A 149 -18.88 -0.15 5.82
N ARG A 150 -17.60 0.09 6.14
CA ARG A 150 -17.02 1.43 6.08
C ARG A 150 -16.99 1.99 4.65
N LEU A 151 -16.62 1.16 3.67
CA LEU A 151 -16.64 1.54 2.27
C LEU A 151 -18.08 1.78 1.78
N GLN A 152 -19.04 0.93 2.18
CA GLN A 152 -20.45 1.11 1.83
C GLN A 152 -21.00 2.42 2.41
N GLN A 153 -20.70 2.73 3.67
CA GLN A 153 -21.08 4.00 4.27
C GLN A 153 -20.53 5.20 3.47
N LEU A 154 -19.27 5.15 3.06
CA LEU A 154 -18.68 6.19 2.23
C LEU A 154 -19.37 6.33 0.86
N GLN A 155 -19.78 5.21 0.27
CA GLN A 155 -20.54 5.17 -0.98
C GLN A 155 -21.95 5.72 -0.82
N ASP A 156 -22.61 5.46 0.31
CA ASP A 156 -23.96 5.95 0.63
C ASP A 156 -23.95 7.44 0.98
N ASP A 157 -22.89 7.93 1.63
CA ASP A 157 -22.66 9.35 1.95
C ASP A 157 -22.29 10.18 0.70
N ALA A 158 -22.13 9.57 -0.46
CA ALA A 158 -21.77 10.25 -1.70
C ALA A 158 -22.90 11.20 -2.13
N ALA A 159 -22.58 12.49 -2.27
CA ALA A 159 -23.55 13.53 -2.59
C ALA A 159 -24.22 13.38 -3.98
N ASP A 160 -23.58 12.69 -4.91
CA ASP A 160 -24.05 12.51 -6.29
C ASP A 160 -23.62 11.16 -6.88
N GLU A 161 -24.29 10.75 -7.97
CA GLU A 161 -24.11 9.44 -8.62
C GLU A 161 -22.71 9.27 -9.23
N GLU A 162 -22.10 10.36 -9.74
CA GLU A 162 -20.75 10.30 -10.30
C GLU A 162 -19.71 10.03 -9.21
N ARG A 163 -19.82 10.69 -8.05
CA ARG A 163 -18.97 10.40 -6.88
C ARG A 163 -19.17 8.98 -6.39
N HIS A 164 -20.41 8.51 -6.31
CA HIS A 164 -20.70 7.12 -5.94
C HIS A 164 -19.98 6.14 -6.86
N LYS A 165 -20.06 6.36 -8.19
CA LYS A 165 -19.40 5.53 -9.20
C LYS A 165 -17.88 5.50 -9.06
N LEU A 166 -17.26 6.62 -8.70
CA LEU A 166 -15.81 6.67 -8.45
C LEU A 166 -15.41 5.84 -7.22
N LEU A 167 -16.26 5.81 -6.19
CA LEU A 167 -16.03 5.07 -4.94
C LEU A 167 -16.24 3.55 -5.10
N LEU A 168 -16.93 3.08 -6.14
CA LEU A 168 -17.06 1.66 -6.45
C LEU A 168 -15.71 1.00 -6.80
N ALA A 169 -14.75 1.77 -7.26
CA ALA A 169 -13.40 1.29 -7.61
C ALA A 169 -12.44 1.26 -6.40
N LEU A 170 -12.88 1.68 -5.21
CA LEU A 170 -12.06 1.61 -4.01
C LEU A 170 -12.05 0.20 -3.43
N GLN A 171 -10.91 -0.18 -2.88
CA GLN A 171 -10.82 -1.39 -2.08
C GLN A 171 -11.40 -1.12 -0.69
N PRO A 172 -12.07 -2.11 -0.08
CA PRO A 172 -12.38 -2.06 1.35
C PRO A 172 -11.10 -2.27 2.17
N ASP A 173 -10.47 -1.16 2.58
CA ASP A 173 -9.27 -1.10 3.41
C ASP A 173 -9.46 -0.21 4.66
N GLY A 174 -8.37 0.12 5.35
CA GLY A 174 -8.39 0.92 6.58
C GLY A 174 -8.63 0.12 7.86
N HIS A 175 -8.77 0.83 8.97
CA HIS A 175 -8.95 0.26 10.29
C HIS A 175 -10.42 0.01 10.61
N VAL A 176 -10.66 -1.01 11.43
CA VAL A 176 -11.97 -1.29 11.99
C VAL A 176 -11.91 -0.97 13.48
N ASP A 177 -12.82 -0.10 13.93
CA ASP A 177 -12.91 0.27 15.33
C ASP A 177 -13.39 -0.92 16.16
N THR A 178 -12.47 -1.49 16.95
CA THR A 178 -12.76 -2.62 17.81
C THR A 178 -13.40 -2.22 19.13
N THR A 179 -13.51 -0.93 19.45
CA THR A 179 -14.23 -0.46 20.64
C THR A 179 -15.74 -0.56 20.46
N LEU A 180 -16.25 -0.31 19.25
CA LEU A 180 -17.62 -0.63 18.84
C LEU A 180 -17.83 -2.15 18.75
N ALA A 181 -16.80 -2.91 18.34
CA ALA A 181 -16.82 -4.37 18.32
C ALA A 181 -16.86 -5.05 19.70
N ARG A 182 -16.87 -4.30 20.81
CA ARG A 182 -17.29 -4.85 22.13
C ARG A 182 -18.77 -5.27 22.16
N THR A 183 -19.55 -4.95 21.12
CA THR A 183 -20.88 -5.55 20.88
C THR A 183 -20.84 -6.82 20.03
N ILE A 184 -19.65 -7.33 19.65
CA ILE A 184 -19.48 -8.76 19.43
C ILE A 184 -19.37 -9.36 20.83
N PRO A 185 -20.28 -10.26 21.24
CA PRO A 185 -20.34 -10.77 22.60
C PRO A 185 -19.10 -11.62 22.92
N LEU A 186 -18.02 -10.95 23.31
CA LEU A 186 -16.92 -11.54 24.04
C LEU A 186 -17.31 -11.48 25.51
N LEU A 187 -17.74 -12.65 26.00
CA LEU A 187 -17.86 -13.02 27.41
C LEU A 187 -19.09 -12.45 28.14
N GLU A 188 -20.29 -12.76 27.65
CA GLU A 188 -21.32 -13.20 28.61
C GLU A 188 -21.05 -14.68 28.92
N ASP A 189 -21.14 -15.05 30.21
CA ASP A 189 -21.05 -16.41 30.76
C ASP A 189 -21.98 -17.39 30.02
N SER A 190 -21.57 -17.85 28.85
CA SER A 190 -22.26 -18.89 28.10
C SER A 190 -21.34 -20.10 28.03
N SER A 191 -21.76 -21.14 28.74
CA SER A 191 -21.18 -22.48 28.77
C SER A 191 -21.29 -23.24 27.43
N ALA A 192 -21.21 -22.53 26.30
CA ALA A 192 -21.28 -23.09 24.95
C ALA A 192 -19.93 -22.90 24.25
N PRO A 193 -19.31 -23.95 23.68
CA PRO A 193 -18.07 -23.80 22.94
C PRO A 193 -18.31 -22.93 21.70
N ALA A 194 -17.50 -21.90 21.50
CA ALA A 194 -17.51 -21.11 20.28
C ALA A 194 -17.32 -22.04 19.07
N GLU A 195 -18.30 -22.12 18.17
CA GLU A 195 -18.17 -22.91 16.95
C GLU A 195 -17.12 -22.26 16.04
N HIS A 196 -15.90 -22.78 16.08
CA HIS A 196 -14.82 -22.31 15.22
C HIS A 196 -15.13 -22.62 13.75
N VAL A 197 -15.18 -21.58 12.91
CA VAL A 197 -15.43 -21.73 11.47
C VAL A 197 -14.26 -22.45 10.80
N GLN A 198 -14.53 -23.62 10.21
CA GLN A 198 -13.54 -24.41 9.46
C GLN A 198 -13.66 -24.16 7.95
N LEU A 199 -12.59 -23.68 7.34
CA LEU A 199 -12.51 -23.49 5.89
C LEU A 199 -12.49 -24.85 5.15
N PRO A 200 -13.22 -24.97 4.03
CA PRO A 200 -13.11 -26.11 3.13
C PRO A 200 -11.69 -26.31 2.57
N LYS A 201 -10.95 -25.21 2.38
CA LYS A 201 -9.60 -25.19 1.80
C LYS A 201 -8.57 -24.63 2.79
N LEU A 202 -7.36 -25.18 2.72
CA LEU A 202 -6.22 -24.71 3.51
C LEU A 202 -5.81 -23.29 3.05
N ARG A 203 -5.75 -22.36 3.99
CA ARG A 203 -5.18 -21.02 3.80
C ARG A 203 -3.76 -20.95 4.38
N SER A 204 -2.91 -20.08 3.84
CA SER A 204 -1.58 -19.82 4.41
C SER A 204 -1.62 -18.62 5.35
N CYS A 205 -1.08 -18.77 6.56
CA CYS A 205 -0.99 -17.69 7.54
C CYS A 205 -0.08 -16.57 7.03
N TYR A 206 -0.51 -15.31 7.14
CA TYR A 206 0.27 -14.16 6.73
C TYR A 206 1.59 -14.02 7.51
N VAL A 207 1.60 -14.33 8.81
CA VAL A 207 2.78 -14.20 9.69
C VAL A 207 3.72 -15.39 9.57
N CYS A 208 3.27 -16.59 9.93
CA CYS A 208 4.13 -17.77 10.06
C CYS A 208 4.13 -18.70 8.84
N LYS A 209 3.27 -18.44 7.84
CA LYS A 209 3.11 -19.25 6.60
C LYS A 209 2.61 -20.68 6.79
N VAL A 210 2.28 -21.10 8.02
CA VAL A 210 1.60 -22.39 8.29
C VAL A 210 0.25 -22.44 7.58
N ARG A 211 -0.11 -23.64 7.10
CA ARG A 211 -1.41 -23.92 6.51
C ARG A 211 -2.44 -24.19 7.61
N PHE A 212 -3.60 -23.53 7.53
CA PHE A 212 -4.65 -23.63 8.53
C PHE A 212 -6.04 -23.66 7.88
N ARG A 213 -7.05 -24.14 8.62
CA ARG A 213 -8.46 -24.15 8.21
C ARG A 213 -9.35 -23.37 9.18
N GLU A 214 -9.01 -23.38 10.46
CA GLU A 214 -9.75 -22.69 11.50
C GLU A 214 -9.58 -21.17 11.40
N LEU A 215 -10.68 -20.44 11.20
CA LEU A 215 -10.68 -18.98 11.18
C LEU A 215 -10.80 -18.40 12.59
N HIS A 216 -10.08 -17.30 12.80
CA HIS A 216 -10.33 -16.39 13.93
C HIS A 216 -11.53 -15.51 13.60
N GLU A 217 -12.32 -15.12 14.60
CA GLU A 217 -13.49 -14.25 14.43
C GLU A 217 -13.15 -12.92 13.76
N PHE A 218 -12.00 -12.34 14.11
CA PHE A 218 -11.54 -11.06 13.58
C PHE A 218 -10.68 -11.15 12.31
N TYR A 219 -9.75 -12.11 12.21
CA TYR A 219 -8.74 -12.16 11.15
C TYR A 219 -8.97 -13.33 10.18
N ASP A 220 -9.08 -13.05 8.87
CA ASP A 220 -9.20 -14.11 7.84
C ASP A 220 -7.85 -14.69 7.38
N GLN A 221 -6.73 -14.03 7.68
CA GLN A 221 -5.41 -14.35 7.12
C GLN A 221 -4.37 -14.82 8.14
N LEU A 222 -4.76 -15.01 9.39
CA LEU A 222 -3.88 -15.45 10.46
C LEU A 222 -4.34 -16.83 10.97
N CYS A 223 -3.41 -17.76 11.17
CA CYS A 223 -3.73 -19.00 11.88
C CYS A 223 -4.10 -18.69 13.34
N PRO A 224 -4.80 -19.59 14.05
CA PRO A 224 -5.30 -19.33 15.41
C PRO A 224 -4.23 -18.78 16.38
N ALA A 225 -3.03 -19.36 16.37
CA ALA A 225 -1.93 -18.89 17.23
C ALA A 225 -1.46 -17.46 16.91
N CYS A 226 -1.27 -17.14 15.61
CA CYS A 226 -0.87 -15.79 15.21
C CYS A 226 -2.00 -14.77 15.42
N ALA A 227 -3.25 -15.18 15.18
CA ALA A 227 -4.42 -14.35 15.38
C ALA A 227 -4.57 -13.98 16.86
N ALA A 228 -4.47 -14.96 17.77
CA ALA A 228 -4.52 -14.73 19.21
C ALA A 228 -3.42 -13.76 19.68
N LEU A 229 -2.18 -13.93 19.19
CA LEU A 229 -1.08 -13.01 19.50
C LEU A 229 -1.35 -11.59 18.99
N ASN A 230 -1.75 -11.42 17.72
CA ASN A 230 -2.02 -10.09 17.17
C ASN A 230 -3.21 -9.43 17.90
N TRP A 231 -4.25 -10.20 18.24
CA TRP A 231 -5.39 -9.73 19.02
C TRP A 231 -5.00 -9.25 20.41
N GLN A 232 -4.17 -10.03 21.12
CA GLN A 232 -3.62 -9.64 22.41
C GLN A 232 -2.79 -8.35 22.29
N LYS A 233 -1.85 -8.31 21.34
CA LYS A 233 -0.96 -7.16 21.13
C LYS A 233 -1.72 -5.90 20.71
N ARG A 234 -2.79 -6.03 19.91
CA ARG A 234 -3.72 -4.95 19.52
C ARG A 234 -4.27 -4.21 20.73
N HIS A 235 -4.56 -4.92 21.82
CA HIS A 235 -5.15 -4.38 23.04
C HIS A 235 -4.14 -4.15 24.17
N ASN A 236 -2.87 -4.46 23.94
CA ASN A 236 -1.82 -4.30 24.93
C ASN A 236 -1.58 -2.81 25.23
N SER A 237 -1.16 -2.53 26.47
CA SER A 237 -0.86 -1.17 26.95
C SER A 237 0.25 -1.23 28.00
N ALA A 238 0.75 -0.07 28.41
CA ALA A 238 1.71 0.10 29.49
C ALA A 238 1.41 1.41 30.24
N ASN A 239 1.87 1.53 31.49
CA ASN A 239 1.75 2.79 32.22
C ASN A 239 2.86 3.77 31.76
N LEU A 240 2.49 4.77 30.98
CA LEU A 240 3.38 5.81 30.46
C LEU A 240 3.13 7.19 31.10
N HIS A 241 2.48 7.26 32.26
CA HIS A 241 2.29 8.51 32.99
C HIS A 241 3.64 9.19 33.28
N GLY A 242 3.71 10.50 33.02
CA GLY A 242 4.92 11.30 33.22
C GLY A 242 6.00 11.10 32.15
N ARG A 243 5.74 10.29 31.11
CA ARG A 243 6.63 10.16 29.95
C ARG A 243 6.19 11.07 28.82
N VAL A 244 7.16 11.53 28.02
CA VAL A 244 6.94 12.36 26.83
C VAL A 244 7.34 11.60 25.57
N ALA A 245 6.44 11.53 24.59
CA ALA A 245 6.66 10.90 23.30
C ALA A 245 6.58 11.92 22.16
N ILE A 246 7.47 11.80 21.18
CA ILE A 246 7.36 12.50 19.90
C ILE A 246 7.01 11.48 18.83
N VAL A 247 5.96 11.76 18.06
CA VAL A 247 5.53 10.92 16.94
C VAL A 247 5.44 11.78 15.69
N THR A 248 6.12 11.36 14.62
CA THR A 248 6.05 12.05 13.33
C THR A 248 4.96 11.46 12.43
N GLY A 249 4.27 12.30 11.66
CA GLY A 249 3.24 11.83 10.72
C GLY A 249 1.95 11.38 11.41
N SER A 250 1.48 12.14 12.38
CA SER A 250 0.46 11.72 13.35
C SER A 250 -0.99 12.10 13.00
N ARG A 251 -1.26 12.55 11.78
CA ARG A 251 -2.60 13.03 11.38
C ARG A 251 -3.56 11.89 11.01
N VAL A 252 -3.04 10.85 10.35
CA VAL A 252 -3.85 9.79 9.74
C VAL A 252 -3.14 8.44 9.88
N LYS A 253 -3.88 7.37 9.63
CA LYS A 253 -3.40 5.98 9.57
C LYS A 253 -2.58 5.57 10.81
N ILE A 254 -1.42 4.92 10.61
CA ILE A 254 -0.61 4.32 11.68
C ILE A 254 -0.16 5.35 12.72
N GLY A 255 0.27 6.54 12.28
CA GLY A 255 0.76 7.58 13.19
C GLY A 255 -0.34 8.09 14.12
N TYR A 256 -1.56 8.21 13.60
CA TYR A 256 -2.75 8.54 14.38
C TYR A 256 -3.03 7.50 15.46
N GLN A 257 -3.11 6.22 15.08
CA GLN A 257 -3.37 5.12 16.02
C GLN A 257 -2.24 4.96 17.06
N THR A 258 -0.99 5.20 16.66
CA THR A 258 0.17 5.19 17.56
C THR A 258 0.06 6.28 18.62
N CYS A 259 -0.31 7.50 18.23
CA CYS A 259 -0.53 8.61 19.17
C CYS A 259 -1.67 8.31 20.13
N LEU A 260 -2.82 7.83 19.64
CA LEU A 260 -3.95 7.47 20.50
C LEU A 260 -3.57 6.42 21.54
N LYS A 261 -2.84 5.37 21.15
CA LYS A 261 -2.38 4.34 22.09
C LYS A 261 -1.44 4.91 23.17
N LEU A 262 -0.50 5.78 22.79
CA LEU A 262 0.37 6.47 23.76
C LEU A 262 -0.41 7.39 24.70
N LEU A 263 -1.37 8.17 24.17
CA LEU A 263 -2.23 9.04 24.96
C LEU A 263 -3.09 8.23 25.94
N ARG A 264 -3.68 7.12 25.49
CA ARG A 264 -4.48 6.20 26.34
C ARG A 264 -3.63 5.47 27.39
N ALA A 265 -2.32 5.30 27.13
CA ALA A 265 -1.34 4.80 28.09
C ALA A 265 -0.86 5.86 29.11
N GLY A 266 -1.34 7.10 29.04
CA GLY A 266 -1.00 8.18 29.99
C GLY A 266 0.17 9.09 29.56
N CYS A 267 0.71 8.90 28.36
CA CYS A 267 1.87 9.66 27.85
C CYS A 267 1.50 11.08 27.43
N VAL A 268 2.42 12.05 27.61
CA VAL A 268 2.37 13.34 26.88
C VAL A 268 2.86 13.10 25.46
N VAL A 269 2.09 13.51 24.45
CA VAL A 269 2.41 13.25 23.04
C VAL A 269 2.56 14.54 22.26
N VAL A 270 3.74 14.71 21.68
CA VAL A 270 4.10 15.69 20.65
C VAL A 270 3.81 15.06 19.29
N ALA A 271 2.66 15.39 18.72
CA ALA A 271 2.20 14.88 17.43
C ALA A 271 2.59 15.87 16.31
N THR A 272 3.41 15.44 15.35
CA THR A 272 3.81 16.30 14.21
C THR A 272 3.14 15.88 12.91
N THR A 273 2.79 16.87 12.09
CA THR A 273 2.10 16.67 10.80
C THR A 273 2.28 17.90 9.92
N ARG A 274 2.13 17.75 8.60
CA ARG A 274 2.05 18.91 7.71
C ARG A 274 0.80 19.76 7.94
N PHE A 275 -0.30 19.13 8.35
CA PHE A 275 -1.64 19.73 8.47
C PHE A 275 -2.12 19.64 9.94
N PRO A 276 -1.73 20.60 10.80
CA PRO A 276 -1.99 20.54 12.23
C PRO A 276 -3.45 20.80 12.63
N ASN A 277 -4.20 21.67 11.95
CA ASN A 277 -5.61 21.89 12.28
C ASN A 277 -6.45 20.62 12.04
N ALA A 278 -6.20 19.93 10.93
CA ALA A 278 -6.88 18.70 10.61
C ALA A 278 -6.54 17.60 11.61
N ALA A 279 -5.29 17.50 12.06
CA ALA A 279 -4.95 16.57 13.13
C ALA A 279 -5.68 16.91 14.43
N ALA A 280 -5.68 18.18 14.85
CA ALA A 280 -6.41 18.62 16.04
C ALA A 280 -7.91 18.29 15.94
N ALA A 281 -8.54 18.53 14.80
CA ALA A 281 -9.94 18.20 14.56
C ALA A 281 -10.20 16.69 14.67
N THR A 282 -9.32 15.84 14.12
CA THR A 282 -9.46 14.38 14.22
C THR A 282 -9.36 13.90 15.67
N TYR A 283 -8.34 14.33 16.43
CA TYR A 283 -8.19 13.91 17.83
C TYR A 283 -9.34 14.39 18.72
N ARG A 284 -9.92 15.57 18.43
CA ARG A 284 -11.09 16.10 19.14
C ARG A 284 -12.36 15.29 18.92
N ALA A 285 -12.45 14.56 17.82
CA ALA A 285 -13.60 13.73 17.50
C ALA A 285 -13.60 12.40 18.26
N GLU A 286 -12.51 12.04 18.94
CA GLU A 286 -12.45 10.82 19.74
C GLU A 286 -13.32 10.94 21.00
N ALA A 287 -14.05 9.87 21.31
CA ALA A 287 -15.00 9.85 22.43
C ALA A 287 -14.33 10.09 23.80
N ASP A 288 -13.06 9.72 23.95
CA ASP A 288 -12.26 9.88 25.16
C ASP A 288 -11.32 11.10 25.11
N PHE A 289 -11.53 12.04 24.18
CA PHE A 289 -10.68 13.23 24.00
C PHE A 289 -10.42 14.01 25.30
N ASP A 290 -11.46 14.24 26.11
CA ASP A 290 -11.32 15.00 27.36
C ASP A 290 -10.34 14.34 28.36
N SER A 291 -10.13 13.03 28.27
CA SER A 291 -9.21 12.29 29.15
C SER A 291 -7.73 12.53 28.82
N PHE A 292 -7.41 12.99 27.61
CA PHE A 292 -6.04 13.15 27.15
C PHE A 292 -5.73 14.51 26.51
N ARG A 293 -6.72 15.37 26.29
CA ARG A 293 -6.55 16.68 25.61
C ARG A 293 -5.40 17.53 26.15
N SER A 294 -5.17 17.53 27.46
CA SER A 294 -4.10 18.32 28.11
C SER A 294 -2.69 17.77 27.87
N ARG A 295 -2.58 16.54 27.36
CA ARG A 295 -1.34 15.82 27.09
C ARG A 295 -1.03 15.74 25.59
N LEU A 296 -1.93 16.20 24.73
CA LEU A 296 -1.75 16.21 23.29
C LEU A 296 -1.28 17.60 22.82
N HIS A 297 -0.13 17.64 22.15
CA HIS A 297 0.42 18.85 21.56
C HIS A 297 0.65 18.63 20.07
N VAL A 298 -0.02 19.40 19.22
CA VAL A 298 0.03 19.21 17.75
C VAL A 298 0.90 20.28 17.11
N TYR A 299 1.85 19.88 16.25
CA TYR A 299 2.77 20.77 15.57
C TYR A 299 2.74 20.61 14.05
N GLY A 300 2.77 21.76 13.36
CA GLY A 300 3.03 21.84 11.93
C GLY A 300 4.50 21.58 11.61
N LEU A 301 4.82 20.49 10.93
CA LEU A 301 6.17 20.15 10.50
C LEU A 301 6.15 19.44 9.14
N ASP A 302 6.88 20.00 8.17
CA ASP A 302 7.18 19.33 6.90
C ASP A 302 8.63 18.84 6.95
N LEU A 303 8.84 17.53 6.86
CA LEU A 303 10.18 16.94 6.95
C LEU A 303 11.07 17.22 5.74
N ARG A 304 10.51 17.82 4.68
CA ARG A 304 11.28 18.34 3.54
C ARG A 304 11.94 19.69 3.87
N ASP A 305 11.45 20.41 4.88
CA ASP A 305 12.06 21.64 5.38
C ASP A 305 13.19 21.35 6.36
N VAL A 306 14.42 21.30 5.87
CA VAL A 306 15.61 21.08 6.72
C VAL A 306 15.76 22.18 7.76
N THR A 307 15.45 23.44 7.41
CA THR A 307 15.57 24.57 8.34
C THR A 307 14.50 24.48 9.42
N GLY A 308 13.27 24.18 9.03
CA GLY A 308 12.15 23.93 9.94
C GLY A 308 12.42 22.75 10.87
N LEU A 309 13.02 21.68 10.38
CA LEU A 309 13.39 20.52 11.18
C LEU A 309 14.44 20.86 12.24
N GLU A 310 15.53 21.53 11.87
CA GLU A 310 16.55 21.99 12.84
C GLU A 310 15.95 22.96 13.86
N ALA A 311 15.14 23.94 13.41
CA ALA A 311 14.43 24.86 14.28
C ALA A 311 13.50 24.13 15.26
N PHE A 312 12.81 23.08 14.81
CA PHE A 312 11.91 22.28 15.65
C PHE A 312 12.68 21.56 16.75
N THR A 313 13.83 20.95 16.44
CA THR A 313 14.65 20.29 17.47
C THR A 313 15.20 21.28 18.51
N ARG A 314 15.56 22.51 18.10
CA ARG A 314 15.97 23.59 19.01
C ARG A 314 14.81 24.04 19.89
N PHE A 315 13.62 24.21 19.31
CA PHE A 315 12.41 24.58 20.03
C PHE A 315 12.06 23.52 21.10
N LEU A 316 12.07 22.24 20.73
CA LEU A 316 11.80 21.15 21.67
C LEU A 316 12.78 21.13 22.84
N LYS A 317 14.07 21.43 22.60
CA LYS A 317 15.08 21.52 23.66
C LYS A 317 14.79 22.59 24.70
N GLN A 318 14.19 23.70 24.26
CA GLN A 318 13.83 24.80 25.14
C GLN A 318 12.53 24.50 25.91
N LYS A 319 11.58 23.81 25.27
CA LYS A 319 10.26 23.55 25.85
C LYS A 319 10.25 22.34 26.79
N TYR A 320 10.89 21.24 26.40
CA TYR A 320 10.92 20.00 27.15
C TYR A 320 12.26 19.85 27.86
N THR A 321 12.57 20.79 28.78
CA THR A 321 13.81 20.78 29.58
C THR A 321 13.92 19.54 30.46
N ASP A 322 12.77 18.98 30.85
CA ASP A 322 12.66 17.70 31.55
C ASP A 322 12.76 16.48 30.59
N GLY A 323 13.25 16.73 29.38
CA GLY A 323 13.54 15.78 28.33
C GLY A 323 12.38 14.91 27.84
N ILE A 324 12.74 13.98 26.96
CA ILE A 324 11.77 13.14 26.23
C ILE A 324 12.12 11.67 26.40
N ASP A 325 11.10 10.81 26.34
CA ASP A 325 11.24 9.38 26.64
C ASP A 325 11.18 8.48 25.40
N ILE A 326 10.34 8.87 24.45
CA ILE A 326 9.99 8.06 23.29
C ILE A 326 10.09 8.91 22.03
N LEU A 327 10.78 8.42 21.00
CA LEU A 327 10.80 9.02 19.67
C LEU A 327 10.35 7.98 18.64
N ILE A 328 9.26 8.26 17.95
CA ILE A 328 8.71 7.41 16.89
C ILE A 328 8.82 8.15 15.56
N ASN A 329 9.80 7.72 14.76
CA ASN A 329 9.97 8.16 13.38
C ASN A 329 9.00 7.39 12.48
N ASN A 330 7.74 7.81 12.46
CA ASN A 330 6.65 7.16 11.72
C ASN A 330 6.37 7.80 10.35
N ALA A 331 6.58 9.11 10.19
CA ALA A 331 6.33 9.80 8.93
C ALA A 331 7.07 9.11 7.78
N CYS A 332 6.35 8.85 6.69
CA CYS A 332 6.83 8.05 5.58
C CYS A 332 6.22 8.54 4.27
N GLN A 333 7.02 8.51 3.19
CA GLN A 333 6.58 8.70 1.82
C GLN A 333 7.03 7.53 0.96
N THR A 334 6.08 6.77 0.44
CA THR A 334 6.30 5.67 -0.54
C THR A 334 5.86 6.07 -1.95
N VAL A 335 4.97 7.07 -2.04
CA VAL A 335 4.45 7.63 -3.27
C VAL A 335 4.39 9.14 -3.16
N ARG A 336 5.01 9.86 -4.08
CA ARG A 336 4.83 11.31 -4.23
C ARG A 336 3.47 11.67 -4.79
N ARG A 337 2.90 12.68 -4.15
CA ARG A 337 1.63 13.27 -4.52
C ARG A 337 1.89 14.70 -5.01
N PRO A 338 1.27 15.11 -6.13
CA PRO A 338 1.41 16.46 -6.67
C PRO A 338 0.68 17.48 -5.79
N VAL A 339 0.91 18.77 -6.05
CA VAL A 339 0.30 19.88 -5.29
C VAL A 339 -1.23 19.79 -5.24
N GLY A 340 -1.87 19.44 -6.37
CA GLY A 340 -3.31 19.29 -6.48
C GLY A 340 -3.92 18.27 -5.49
N TYR A 341 -3.16 17.24 -5.11
CA TYR A 341 -3.62 16.22 -4.15
C TYR A 341 -3.82 16.82 -2.75
N TYR A 342 -2.99 17.78 -2.36
CA TYR A 342 -3.03 18.41 -1.04
C TYR A 342 -3.92 19.65 -0.98
N ARG A 343 -4.36 20.19 -2.12
CA ARG A 343 -5.16 21.43 -2.17
C ARG A 343 -6.42 21.36 -1.29
N PRO A 344 -7.27 20.32 -1.35
CA PRO A 344 -8.45 20.23 -0.46
C PRO A 344 -8.06 20.19 1.02
N GLN A 345 -6.91 19.60 1.34
CA GLN A 345 -6.42 19.53 2.70
C GLN A 345 -5.91 20.89 3.22
N VAL A 346 -5.31 21.70 2.35
CA VAL A 346 -4.89 23.07 2.64
C VAL A 346 -6.09 23.99 2.85
N GLU A 347 -7.10 23.90 2.00
CA GLU A 347 -8.36 24.64 2.17
C GLU A 347 -9.05 24.27 3.48
N ARG A 348 -9.06 22.97 3.81
CA ARG A 348 -9.59 22.46 5.07
C ARG A 348 -8.84 22.98 6.29
N GLU A 349 -7.52 23.15 6.24
CA GLU A 349 -6.75 23.75 7.36
C GLU A 349 -7.27 25.14 7.72
N GLN A 350 -7.47 25.99 6.70
CA GLN A 350 -7.94 27.36 6.89
C GLN A 350 -9.39 27.38 7.40
N MET A 351 -10.25 26.54 6.81
CA MET A 351 -11.65 26.42 7.25
C MET A 351 -11.75 26.01 8.73
N LEU A 352 -11.00 24.97 9.13
CA LEU A 352 -10.98 24.49 10.51
C LEU A 352 -10.51 25.57 11.47
N TRP A 353 -9.49 26.36 11.12
CA TRP A 353 -9.02 27.45 11.95
C TRP A 353 -10.05 28.59 12.10
N MET A 354 -10.72 28.97 11.01
CA MET A 354 -11.75 30.01 11.05
C MET A 354 -12.95 29.62 11.91
N GLN A 355 -13.30 28.32 11.92
CA GLN A 355 -14.40 27.77 12.71
C GLN A 355 -13.96 27.30 14.11
N ALA A 356 -12.66 27.36 14.42
CA ALA A 356 -12.10 26.80 15.64
C ALA A 356 -12.55 27.56 16.90
N ASP A 357 -13.07 26.80 17.86
CA ASP A 357 -13.27 27.27 19.23
C ASP A 357 -11.92 27.40 19.99
N GLN A 358 -11.99 27.89 21.23
CA GLN A 358 -10.80 28.07 22.06
C GLN A 358 -10.09 26.74 22.38
N THR A 359 -10.84 25.63 22.47
CA THR A 359 -10.26 24.33 22.82
C THR A 359 -9.45 23.78 21.65
N HIS A 360 -9.90 23.99 20.42
CA HIS A 360 -9.15 23.64 19.21
C HIS A 360 -7.88 24.48 19.11
N LYS A 361 -7.99 25.79 19.31
CA LYS A 361 -6.83 26.70 19.29
C LYS A 361 -5.81 26.35 20.36
N SER A 362 -6.25 25.97 21.57
CA SER A 362 -5.33 25.61 22.66
C SER A 362 -4.46 24.38 22.37
N LEU A 363 -4.92 23.44 21.53
CA LEU A 363 -4.10 22.30 21.09
C LEU A 363 -2.94 22.73 20.17
N LEU A 364 -3.04 23.93 19.61
CA LEU A 364 -2.16 24.50 18.59
C LEU A 364 -1.38 25.73 19.09
N ASP A 365 -1.52 26.10 20.36
CA ASP A 365 -0.75 27.21 20.98
C ASP A 365 0.75 26.98 20.78
N ASP A 366 1.20 25.76 21.04
CA ASP A 366 2.60 25.38 20.86
C ASP A 366 3.05 25.40 19.39
N CYS A 367 2.13 25.13 18.45
CA CYS A 367 2.39 25.24 17.02
C CYS A 367 2.61 26.71 16.64
N ALA A 368 1.79 27.62 17.16
CA ALA A 368 1.95 29.06 16.94
C ALA A 368 3.28 29.56 17.54
N ASP A 369 3.63 29.13 18.74
CA ASP A 369 4.92 29.43 19.37
C ASP A 369 6.10 28.95 18.52
N PHE A 370 6.04 27.71 18.04
CA PHE A 370 7.06 27.16 17.16
C PHE A 370 7.21 27.96 15.86
N GLU A 371 6.11 28.34 15.20
CA GLU A 371 6.14 29.18 14.00
C GLU A 371 6.82 30.53 14.23
N ARG A 372 6.64 31.14 15.41
CA ARG A 372 7.34 32.38 15.79
C ARG A 372 8.84 32.15 15.90
N VAL A 373 9.27 31.07 16.55
CA VAL A 373 10.69 30.72 16.68
C VAL A 373 11.31 30.42 15.33
N ARG A 374 10.66 29.61 14.50
CA ARG A 374 11.10 29.27 13.13
C ARG A 374 11.30 30.54 12.29
N ARG A 375 10.33 31.46 12.31
CA ARG A 375 10.42 32.74 11.59
C ARG A 375 11.57 33.61 12.08
N ARG A 376 11.78 33.71 13.40
CA ARG A 376 12.89 34.48 13.97
C ARG A 376 14.24 33.93 13.49
N LEU A 377 14.43 32.61 13.58
CA LEU A 377 15.67 31.97 13.09
C LEU A 377 15.93 32.24 11.61
N GLN A 378 14.89 32.22 10.76
CA GLN A 378 15.03 32.56 9.35
C GLN A 378 15.42 34.03 9.12
N LEU A 379 14.90 34.95 9.93
CA LEU A 379 15.27 36.38 9.85
C LEU A 379 16.71 36.61 10.33
N ASP A 380 17.10 35.97 11.43
CA ASP A 380 18.45 36.08 11.98
C ASP A 380 19.50 35.57 10.97
N HIS A 381 19.24 34.43 10.31
CA HIS A 381 20.11 33.93 9.24
C HIS A 381 20.19 34.90 8.05
N LYS A 382 19.09 35.53 7.65
CA LYS A 382 19.09 36.53 6.57
C LYS A 382 19.89 37.78 6.95
N GLN A 383 19.77 38.24 8.20
CA GLN A 383 20.54 39.38 8.70
C GLN A 383 22.03 39.04 8.78
N GLN A 384 22.39 37.87 9.33
CA GLN A 384 23.78 37.39 9.36
C GLN A 384 24.37 37.25 7.95
N ALA A 385 23.61 36.71 7.00
CA ALA A 385 24.04 36.62 5.61
C ALA A 385 24.23 38.01 4.98
N SER A 386 23.33 38.97 5.26
CA SER A 386 23.44 40.34 4.75
C SER A 386 24.67 41.05 5.33
N LEU A 387 24.96 40.88 6.62
CA LEU A 387 26.15 41.40 7.29
C LEU A 387 27.45 40.75 6.77
N GLN A 388 27.42 39.45 6.43
CA GLN A 388 28.55 38.76 5.81
C GLN A 388 28.76 39.21 4.35
N VAL A 389 27.71 39.53 3.60
CA VAL A 389 27.82 40.06 2.22
C VAL A 389 28.34 41.50 2.23
N GLU A 390 27.96 42.32 3.22
CA GLU A 390 28.53 43.66 3.40
C GLU A 390 29.99 43.63 3.87
N GLY A 391 30.37 42.64 4.69
CA GLY A 391 31.75 42.45 5.19
C GLY A 391 32.70 41.69 4.27
N ASN A 392 32.20 41.06 3.19
CA ASN A 392 33.01 40.20 2.31
C ASN A 392 33.09 40.72 0.86
N LYS A 393 33.00 42.05 0.67
CA LYS A 393 33.21 42.69 -0.64
C LYS A 393 34.63 42.52 -1.20
N ASP A 394 35.59 42.02 -0.41
CA ASP A 394 36.99 41.92 -0.82
C ASP A 394 37.55 40.50 -1.00
N ASN A 395 36.79 39.40 -0.95
CA ASN A 395 37.35 38.07 -1.23
C ASN A 395 36.35 36.96 -1.60
N VAL A 396 35.89 36.96 -2.86
CA VAL A 396 35.34 35.75 -3.51
C VAL A 396 36.01 35.62 -4.88
N PRO A 397 36.70 34.51 -5.21
CA PRO A 397 37.14 34.25 -6.58
C PRO A 397 35.90 34.03 -7.44
N ALA A 398 35.69 34.91 -8.41
CA ALA A 398 34.63 34.78 -9.41
C ALA A 398 34.83 33.50 -10.23
N ILE A 399 34.03 32.47 -9.95
CA ILE A 399 33.76 31.41 -10.92
C ILE A 399 32.47 31.82 -11.59
N LEU A 400 32.61 32.31 -12.83
CA LEU A 400 31.61 32.86 -13.75
C LEU A 400 31.39 34.36 -13.58
N ASP A 401 32.22 35.15 -14.25
CA ASP A 401 31.72 36.35 -14.91
C ASP A 401 32.41 36.57 -16.26
N VAL A 402 31.57 36.76 -17.27
CA VAL A 402 31.87 37.30 -18.58
C VAL A 402 32.22 38.78 -18.39
N GLU A 403 33.31 39.20 -19.02
CA GLU A 403 33.88 40.55 -18.94
C GLU A 403 32.85 41.68 -19.08
N MET A 404 32.84 42.62 -18.13
CA MET A 404 32.64 44.05 -18.42
C MET A 404 33.49 44.91 -17.48
N ASP A 405 34.21 45.82 -18.11
CA ASP A 405 35.27 46.72 -17.62
C ASP A 405 34.74 47.89 -16.76
N ASN A 406 35.47 48.24 -15.68
CA ASN A 406 35.94 49.61 -15.35
C ASN A 406 36.43 49.78 -13.88
N GLY A 407 37.74 50.01 -13.71
CA GLY A 407 38.36 51.12 -12.98
C GLY A 407 38.15 51.38 -11.46
N GLY A 408 39.20 51.11 -10.65
CA GLY A 408 39.93 52.15 -9.89
C GLY A 408 39.73 52.35 -8.36
N ASN A 409 40.84 52.14 -7.60
CA ASN A 409 41.27 52.68 -6.27
C ASN A 409 40.40 52.41 -5.02
N GLY A 410 40.86 52.09 -3.79
CA GLY A 410 42.18 51.98 -3.14
C GLY A 410 42.06 52.30 -1.62
N LEU A 411 42.90 51.66 -0.75
CA LEU A 411 43.27 51.96 0.67
C LEU A 411 42.38 51.34 1.81
N SER A 412 42.82 50.26 2.51
CA SER A 412 43.59 50.15 3.79
C SER A 412 42.81 50.64 5.05
N GLU A 413 42.73 49.99 6.22
CA GLU A 413 43.68 49.19 7.03
C GLU A 413 42.95 48.63 8.30
N SER A 414 43.39 47.47 8.84
CA SER A 414 43.43 46.95 10.26
C SER A 414 42.26 47.22 11.28
N GLU A 415 41.83 46.36 12.21
CA GLU A 415 42.47 45.27 12.97
C GLU A 415 41.43 44.50 13.86
N GLU A 416 41.77 43.24 14.17
CA GLU A 416 41.44 42.40 15.35
C GLU A 416 40.00 41.98 15.74
N ALA A 417 39.71 40.70 15.44
CA ALA A 417 38.60 39.92 15.98
C ALA A 417 39.06 39.03 17.16
N THR A 418 38.48 39.26 18.34
CA THR A 418 38.50 38.29 19.46
C THR A 418 37.16 37.55 19.53
N ARG A 419 37.25 36.22 19.53
CA ARG A 419 36.15 35.25 19.59
C ARG A 419 35.35 35.37 20.90
N ASN A 420 34.02 35.39 20.81
CA ASN A 420 33.12 35.03 21.91
C ASN A 420 31.84 34.35 21.38
N GLU A 421 31.80 33.02 21.44
CA GLU A 421 30.64 32.18 21.08
C GLU A 421 29.65 31.95 22.24
N SER A 422 29.80 32.65 23.37
CA SER A 422 29.05 32.36 24.60
C SER A 422 28.07 33.44 25.06
N ALA A 423 27.77 34.46 24.24
CA ALA A 423 26.95 35.60 24.66
C ALA A 423 25.67 35.87 23.85
N LEU A 424 25.29 35.01 22.89
CA LEU A 424 23.99 35.12 22.23
C LEU A 424 22.95 34.33 23.01
N VAL A 425 21.89 35.01 23.44
CA VAL A 425 20.72 34.48 24.17
C VAL A 425 20.86 34.50 25.70
N ALA A 426 21.19 35.65 26.27
CA ALA A 426 20.79 36.00 27.63
C ALA A 426 19.93 37.27 27.64
N SER A 427 18.69 37.12 28.10
CA SER A 427 17.81 38.14 28.67
C SER A 427 17.55 39.42 27.85
N THR A 428 16.45 39.44 27.12
CA THR A 428 15.61 40.65 26.99
C THR A 428 14.16 40.28 27.28
N LYS A 429 13.56 40.98 28.25
CA LYS A 429 12.13 40.89 28.59
C LYS A 429 11.27 41.14 27.34
N PRO A 430 10.09 40.51 27.21
CA PRO A 430 9.28 40.61 26.00
C PRO A 430 8.71 42.02 25.88
N ASN A 431 9.06 42.72 24.81
CA ASN A 431 8.29 43.88 24.37
C ASN A 431 6.94 43.40 23.81
N ASN A 432 5.87 44.01 24.30
CA ASN A 432 4.52 43.45 24.38
C ASN A 432 3.66 43.66 23.11
N SER A 433 4.24 43.50 21.92
CA SER A 433 3.45 43.43 20.67
C SER A 433 4.09 42.41 19.72
N VAL A 434 3.94 41.14 20.04
CA VAL A 434 4.35 40.05 19.15
C VAL A 434 3.43 40.09 17.94
N ALA A 435 3.95 40.50 16.77
CA ALA A 435 3.19 40.48 15.52
C ALA A 435 2.64 39.07 15.28
N SER A 436 1.33 38.97 15.01
CA SER A 436 0.65 37.70 14.75
C SER A 436 1.35 36.93 13.62
N THR A 437 1.58 35.64 13.80
CA THR A 437 2.10 34.79 12.72
C THR A 437 1.07 34.65 11.59
N PRO A 438 1.49 34.31 10.35
CA PRO A 438 0.53 33.95 9.29
C PRO A 438 -0.35 32.78 9.68
N PHE A 439 0.15 31.85 10.51
CA PHE A 439 -0.65 30.77 11.05
C PHE A 439 -1.79 31.31 11.92
N GLU A 440 -1.50 32.21 12.85
CA GLU A 440 -2.54 32.84 13.68
C GLU A 440 -3.51 33.70 12.85
N ALA A 441 -3.01 34.37 11.82
CA ALA A 441 -3.80 35.26 10.97
C ALA A 441 -4.68 34.52 9.95
N THR A 442 -4.21 33.41 9.39
CA THR A 442 -4.85 32.72 8.24
C THR A 442 -5.25 31.28 8.53
N GLY A 443 -4.81 30.71 9.65
CA GLY A 443 -4.94 29.28 9.96
C GLY A 443 -3.98 28.38 9.21
N LEU A 444 -3.21 28.92 8.26
CA LEU A 444 -2.32 28.13 7.42
C LEU A 444 -0.90 28.09 8.01
N SER A 445 -0.50 26.91 8.47
CA SER A 445 0.87 26.67 8.97
C SER A 445 1.87 26.69 7.81
N HIS A 446 3.14 26.98 8.09
CA HIS A 446 4.20 26.95 7.08
C HIS A 446 4.33 25.55 6.46
N SER A 447 4.22 24.51 7.28
CA SER A 447 4.24 23.12 6.82
C SER A 447 3.10 22.79 5.87
N ALA A 448 1.90 23.33 6.12
CA ALA A 448 0.75 23.13 5.23
C ALA A 448 0.95 23.91 3.93
N ALA A 449 1.42 25.16 4.00
CA ALA A 449 1.70 25.98 2.83
C ALA A 449 2.76 25.35 1.91
N MET A 450 3.80 24.72 2.48
CA MET A 450 4.83 24.01 1.71
C MET A 450 4.32 22.81 0.90
N SER A 451 3.16 22.24 1.25
CA SER A 451 2.54 21.20 0.42
C SER A 451 2.09 21.71 -0.95
N GLN A 452 2.05 23.04 -1.14
CA GLN A 452 1.66 23.71 -2.38
C GLN A 452 2.85 24.17 -3.24
N MET A 453 4.09 23.82 -2.85
CA MET A 453 5.27 24.15 -3.64
C MET A 453 5.32 23.30 -4.92
N VAL A 454 5.30 23.97 -6.08
CA VAL A 454 5.46 23.35 -7.40
C VAL A 454 6.96 23.19 -7.67
N ILE A 455 7.43 21.95 -7.80
CA ILE A 455 8.85 21.65 -8.05
C ILE A 455 9.04 21.14 -9.48
N LEU A 456 8.12 20.30 -9.96
CA LEU A 456 8.10 19.76 -11.32
C LEU A 456 6.92 20.29 -12.13
N PRO A 457 7.00 20.31 -13.47
CA PRO A 457 5.87 20.66 -14.32
C PRO A 457 4.61 19.83 -14.02
N GLU A 458 4.76 18.53 -13.70
CA GLU A 458 3.64 17.64 -13.33
C GLU A 458 2.98 17.95 -11.97
N ASP A 459 3.61 18.80 -11.14
CA ASP A 459 2.97 19.30 -9.92
C ASP A 459 1.90 20.35 -10.24
N ALA A 460 2.04 21.03 -11.38
CA ALA A 460 1.07 21.98 -11.90
C ALA A 460 0.09 21.28 -12.87
N GLY A 461 -1.16 21.77 -12.92
CA GLY A 461 -2.10 21.36 -13.97
C GLY A 461 -2.65 19.93 -13.90
N VAL A 462 -2.63 19.27 -12.74
CA VAL A 462 -3.32 17.98 -12.57
C VAL A 462 -4.82 18.18 -12.71
N SER A 463 -5.45 17.43 -13.61
CA SER A 463 -6.86 17.56 -13.93
C SER A 463 -7.77 17.01 -12.84
N ASP A 464 -8.94 17.62 -12.68
CA ASP A 464 -10.00 17.16 -11.79
C ASP A 464 -10.50 15.75 -12.13
N SER A 465 -10.30 15.28 -13.37
CA SER A 465 -10.60 13.90 -13.76
C SER A 465 -9.71 12.86 -13.07
N VAL A 466 -8.52 13.26 -12.64
CA VAL A 466 -7.52 12.39 -12.00
C VAL A 466 -7.51 12.59 -10.48
N LEU A 467 -7.75 13.82 -10.04
CA LEU A 467 -7.91 14.21 -8.63
C LEU A 467 -9.30 14.85 -8.44
N PRO A 468 -10.37 14.05 -8.36
CA PRO A 468 -11.73 14.56 -8.30
C PRO A 468 -11.98 15.38 -7.03
N PRO A 469 -12.31 16.67 -7.13
CA PRO A 469 -12.43 17.55 -5.97
C PRO A 469 -13.57 17.10 -5.05
N GLY A 470 -13.30 17.09 -3.75
CA GLY A 470 -14.28 16.73 -2.72
C GLY A 470 -14.55 15.23 -2.58
N VAL A 471 -13.81 14.36 -3.29
CA VAL A 471 -13.90 12.91 -3.16
C VAL A 471 -12.70 12.39 -2.39
N SER A 472 -12.96 11.61 -1.33
CA SER A 472 -11.93 11.04 -0.48
C SER A 472 -11.97 9.51 -0.45
N ASP A 473 -10.84 8.89 -0.13
CA ASP A 473 -10.74 7.47 0.18
C ASP A 473 -11.30 7.13 1.57
N VAL A 474 -11.27 5.85 1.95
CA VAL A 474 -11.76 5.38 3.26
C VAL A 474 -11.04 6.01 4.45
N ASN A 475 -9.85 6.58 4.23
CA ASN A 475 -9.01 7.24 5.22
C ASN A 475 -9.21 8.77 5.24
N GLY A 476 -10.17 9.29 4.47
CA GLY A 476 -10.45 10.71 4.36
C GLY A 476 -9.35 11.50 3.64
N GLN A 477 -8.57 10.86 2.77
CA GLN A 477 -7.58 11.50 1.91
C GLN A 477 -8.13 11.68 0.50
N GLN A 478 -7.68 12.73 -0.21
CA GLN A 478 -8.06 12.97 -1.60
C GLN A 478 -7.92 11.71 -2.44
N LEU A 479 -8.96 11.36 -3.19
CA LEU A 479 -8.93 10.22 -4.10
C LEU A 479 -7.92 10.49 -5.24
N ASP A 480 -7.05 9.52 -5.49
CA ASP A 480 -6.02 9.58 -6.54
C ASP A 480 -6.30 8.50 -7.59
N LEU A 481 -6.70 8.94 -8.78
CA LEU A 481 -7.04 8.07 -9.92
C LEU A 481 -5.91 7.99 -10.97
N ARG A 482 -4.71 8.50 -10.66
CA ARG A 482 -3.55 8.34 -11.55
C ARG A 482 -3.31 6.86 -11.83
N THR A 483 -3.08 6.54 -13.10
CA THR A 483 -2.82 5.16 -13.56
C THR A 483 -1.39 4.69 -13.27
N THR A 484 -0.48 5.61 -12.95
CA THR A 484 0.89 5.35 -12.55
C THR A 484 1.28 6.20 -11.35
N ASN A 485 2.16 5.67 -10.51
CA ASN A 485 2.71 6.35 -9.34
C ASN A 485 4.12 5.82 -9.04
N SER A 486 4.82 6.48 -8.12
CA SER A 486 6.21 6.18 -7.76
C SER A 486 6.47 4.74 -7.33
N TRP A 487 5.45 4.05 -6.81
CA TRP A 487 5.54 2.66 -6.38
C TRP A 487 5.84 1.70 -7.54
N LEU A 488 5.40 2.07 -8.75
CA LEU A 488 5.57 1.28 -9.97
C LEU A 488 6.78 1.69 -10.81
N LEU A 489 7.46 2.80 -10.46
CA LEU A 489 8.56 3.32 -11.28
C LEU A 489 9.83 2.50 -11.13
N LYS A 490 10.54 2.29 -12.24
CA LYS A 490 11.92 1.80 -12.30
C LYS A 490 12.91 2.94 -12.10
N MET A 491 14.19 2.60 -11.97
CA MET A 491 15.27 3.51 -11.61
C MET A 491 15.32 4.78 -12.46
N GLU A 492 15.27 4.63 -13.78
CA GLU A 492 15.33 5.71 -14.77
C GLU A 492 14.06 6.58 -14.82
N GLU A 493 12.96 6.11 -14.23
CA GLU A 493 11.67 6.80 -14.24
C GLU A 493 11.45 7.65 -12.98
N VAL A 494 12.24 7.47 -11.93
CA VAL A 494 12.10 8.24 -10.68
C VAL A 494 12.73 9.62 -10.86
N SER A 495 11.92 10.68 -10.73
CA SER A 495 12.41 12.05 -10.84
C SER A 495 13.30 12.46 -9.66
N THR A 496 14.23 13.39 -9.89
CA THR A 496 15.15 13.87 -8.86
C THR A 496 14.42 14.39 -7.61
N PRO A 497 13.36 15.22 -7.71
CA PRO A 497 12.60 15.65 -6.52
C PRO A 497 11.99 14.49 -5.75
N GLU A 498 11.47 13.46 -6.42
CA GLU A 498 10.92 12.29 -5.73
C GLU A 498 11.99 11.52 -4.96
N ILE A 499 13.17 11.31 -5.55
CA ILE A 499 14.29 10.67 -4.85
C ILE A 499 14.65 11.48 -3.59
N LEU A 500 14.82 12.79 -3.74
CA LEU A 500 15.19 13.68 -2.64
C LEU A 500 14.12 13.67 -1.54
N GLU A 501 12.86 13.92 -1.87
CA GLU A 501 11.75 13.95 -0.90
C GLU A 501 11.62 12.60 -0.16
N CYS A 502 11.64 11.49 -0.89
CA CYS A 502 11.58 10.14 -0.30
C CYS A 502 12.75 9.88 0.66
N PHE A 503 13.99 10.20 0.27
CA PHE A 503 15.16 10.00 1.14
C PHE A 503 15.15 10.93 2.34
N PHE A 504 14.77 12.20 2.14
CA PHE A 504 14.71 13.17 3.22
C PHE A 504 13.70 12.74 4.28
N ILE A 505 12.48 12.40 3.87
CA ILE A 505 11.40 12.02 4.79
C ILE A 505 11.73 10.69 5.48
N ASN A 506 12.18 9.68 4.73
CA ASN A 506 12.27 8.31 5.25
C ASN A 506 13.60 7.99 5.96
N ALA A 507 14.68 8.74 5.73
CA ALA A 507 16.01 8.42 6.27
C ALA A 507 16.73 9.62 6.89
N ILE A 508 16.81 10.76 6.19
CA ILE A 508 17.58 11.92 6.67
C ILE A 508 16.89 12.60 7.85
N ALA A 509 15.58 12.83 7.77
CA ALA A 509 14.82 13.45 8.86
C ALA A 509 14.86 12.59 10.15
N PRO A 510 14.64 11.25 10.10
CA PRO A 510 14.90 10.36 11.23
C PRO A 510 16.33 10.48 11.79
N PHE A 511 17.36 10.55 10.92
CA PHE A 511 18.74 10.75 11.35
C PHE A 511 18.91 12.07 12.12
N VAL A 512 18.39 13.17 11.58
CA VAL A 512 18.46 14.50 12.21
C VAL A 512 17.74 14.49 13.56
N LEU A 513 16.52 13.94 13.62
CA LEU A 513 15.75 13.84 14.87
C LEU A 513 16.49 13.01 15.92
N ASN A 514 16.97 11.81 15.56
CA ASN A 514 17.71 10.94 16.48
C ASN A 514 18.98 11.63 16.99
N SER A 515 19.75 12.26 16.10
CA SER A 515 21.00 12.96 16.45
C SER A 515 20.74 14.18 17.33
N ARG A 516 19.82 15.05 16.93
CA ARG A 516 19.59 16.34 17.60
C ARG A 516 18.82 16.20 18.90
N LEU A 517 17.94 15.21 19.03
CA LEU A 517 17.13 15.00 20.24
C LEU A 517 17.78 14.04 21.25
N LYS A 518 18.87 13.33 20.90
CA LYS A 518 19.67 12.53 21.85
C LYS A 518 19.94 13.26 23.17
N PRO A 519 20.38 14.54 23.20
CA PRO A 519 20.59 15.27 24.46
C PRO A 519 19.35 15.39 25.34
N LEU A 520 18.14 15.53 24.76
CA LEU A 520 16.90 15.54 25.53
C LEU A 520 16.51 14.17 26.03
N MET A 521 16.86 13.11 25.30
CA MET A 521 16.63 11.75 25.76
C MET A 521 17.52 11.38 26.96
N THR A 522 18.66 12.06 27.12
CA THR A 522 19.56 11.86 28.27
C THR A 522 19.23 12.70 29.51
N THR A 523 18.19 13.55 29.46
CA THR A 523 17.85 14.51 30.53
C THR A 523 16.39 14.35 30.97
N PRO A 524 16.05 14.56 32.26
CA PRO A 524 16.75 14.06 33.41
C PRO A 524 16.55 12.53 33.52
N ASN A 525 17.62 11.83 33.89
CA ASN A 525 17.58 10.41 34.18
C ASN A 525 17.09 10.21 35.62
N THR A 526 15.77 10.15 35.82
CA THR A 526 15.16 9.81 37.12
C THR A 526 14.93 8.31 37.21
N ALA A 527 14.85 7.75 38.43
CA ALA A 527 14.62 6.32 38.62
C ALA A 527 13.38 5.78 37.88
N ASN A 528 12.32 6.60 37.77
CA ASN A 528 11.07 6.25 37.09
C ASN A 528 11.10 6.51 35.56
N ARG A 529 12.13 7.20 35.07
CA ARG A 529 12.37 7.51 33.66
C ARG A 529 13.82 7.19 33.33
N SER A 530 14.23 5.94 33.46
CA SER A 530 15.59 5.48 33.16
C SER A 530 15.75 4.91 31.74
N ASP A 531 14.67 4.37 31.18
CA ASP A 531 14.67 3.76 29.84
C ASP A 531 14.04 4.69 28.80
N ARG A 532 14.66 4.73 27.63
CA ARG A 532 14.29 5.57 26.48
C ARG A 532 14.16 4.72 25.23
N TYR A 533 13.28 5.11 24.32
CA TYR A 533 12.99 4.30 23.13
C TYR A 533 13.02 5.15 21.87
N ILE A 534 13.69 4.64 20.84
CA ILE A 534 13.62 5.18 19.48
C ILE A 534 13.06 4.08 18.58
N ILE A 535 11.92 4.32 17.97
CA ILE A 535 11.31 3.41 17.00
C ILE A 535 11.37 4.04 15.61
N ASN A 536 12.18 3.42 14.75
CA ASN A 536 12.24 3.76 13.34
C ASN A 536 11.22 2.89 12.60
N VAL A 537 10.12 3.49 12.14
CA VAL A 537 9.07 2.74 11.43
C VAL A 537 9.57 2.42 10.03
N SER A 538 9.90 1.15 9.85
CA SER A 538 10.47 0.61 8.64
C SER A 538 9.49 -0.34 7.98
N ALA A 539 9.95 -1.05 6.96
CA ALA A 539 9.16 -2.00 6.23
C ALA A 539 10.06 -3.03 5.55
N MET A 540 9.42 -4.06 5.03
CA MET A 540 9.97 -5.02 4.10
C MET A 540 10.78 -4.43 2.92
N GLU A 541 10.52 -3.19 2.53
CA GLU A 541 11.28 -2.43 1.51
C GLU A 541 12.71 -2.16 1.96
N GLY A 542 12.96 -2.00 3.26
CA GLY A 542 14.31 -1.82 3.81
C GLY A 542 15.11 -3.11 3.98
N LYS A 543 14.50 -4.27 3.70
CA LYS A 543 15.12 -5.58 3.91
C LYS A 543 16.09 -5.96 2.78
N PHE A 544 17.33 -6.32 3.08
CA PHE A 544 18.32 -6.74 2.08
C PHE A 544 18.11 -8.17 1.60
N TYR A 545 17.99 -9.13 2.52
CA TYR A 545 17.95 -10.55 2.19
C TYR A 545 16.53 -11.03 1.84
N ARG A 546 16.03 -10.59 0.69
CA ARG A 546 14.76 -11.05 0.11
C ARG A 546 14.71 -10.82 -1.39
N TYR A 547 13.77 -11.48 -2.05
CA TYR A 547 13.45 -11.13 -3.43
C TYR A 547 12.88 -9.69 -3.52
N LYS A 548 13.38 -8.93 -4.50
CA LYS A 548 13.01 -7.55 -4.81
C LYS A 548 12.64 -7.43 -6.28
N MET A 549 11.59 -6.67 -6.54
CA MET A 549 11.24 -6.23 -7.90
C MET A 549 12.10 -5.01 -8.27
N PRO A 550 12.25 -4.68 -9.57
CA PRO A 550 12.99 -3.51 -10.01
C PRO A 550 12.28 -2.17 -9.74
N ASN A 551 11.04 -2.20 -9.25
CA ASN A 551 10.20 -1.03 -9.00
C ASN A 551 10.53 -0.37 -7.64
N HIS A 552 10.16 0.91 -7.48
CA HIS A 552 10.35 1.74 -6.27
C HIS A 552 11.76 1.65 -5.63
N PRO A 553 12.85 1.71 -6.42
CA PRO A 553 14.20 1.55 -5.88
C PRO A 553 14.55 2.62 -4.83
N HIS A 554 14.06 3.85 -5.01
CA HIS A 554 14.24 4.97 -4.08
C HIS A 554 13.64 4.68 -2.69
N THR A 555 12.45 4.07 -2.61
CA THR A 555 11.84 3.65 -1.33
C THR A 555 12.63 2.53 -0.68
N ASN A 556 13.04 1.52 -1.46
CA ASN A 556 13.87 0.41 -0.96
C ASN A 556 15.19 0.94 -0.36
N MET A 557 15.88 1.82 -1.08
CA MET A 557 17.13 2.44 -0.64
C MET A 557 16.92 3.27 0.64
N ALA A 558 15.87 4.10 0.70
CA ALA A 558 15.63 4.96 1.86
C ALA A 558 15.28 4.15 3.12
N LYS A 559 14.45 3.10 3.00
CA LYS A 559 14.14 2.21 4.14
C LYS A 559 15.35 1.36 4.56
N ALA A 560 16.20 0.95 3.62
CA ALA A 560 17.46 0.27 3.92
C ALA A 560 18.44 1.19 4.67
N ALA A 561 18.52 2.47 4.29
CA ALA A 561 19.32 3.47 4.99
C ALA A 561 18.81 3.70 6.44
N LEU A 562 17.49 3.75 6.64
CA LEU A 562 16.88 3.84 7.97
C LEU A 562 17.19 2.60 8.84
N ASN A 563 17.11 1.41 8.25
CA ASN A 563 17.52 0.16 8.92
C ASN A 563 19.00 0.19 9.29
N MET A 564 19.86 0.68 8.39
CA MET A 564 21.29 0.81 8.64
C MET A 564 21.59 1.78 9.79
N LEU A 565 20.91 2.93 9.85
CA LEU A 565 21.01 3.85 11.00
C LEU A 565 20.73 3.12 12.32
N THR A 566 19.67 2.32 12.35
CA THR A 566 19.33 1.52 13.53
C THR A 566 20.45 0.55 13.88
N ARG A 567 20.89 -0.24 12.91
CA ARG A 567 21.93 -1.26 13.08
C ARG A 567 23.26 -0.68 13.55
N THR A 568 23.62 0.51 13.05
CA THR A 568 24.90 1.16 13.35
C THR A 568 24.91 1.84 14.73
N SER A 569 23.86 2.59 15.08
CA SER A 569 23.92 3.47 16.26
C SER A 569 23.25 2.92 17.51
N ALA A 570 22.43 1.86 17.42
CA ALA A 570 21.64 1.39 18.56
C ALA A 570 22.48 0.86 19.73
N GLU A 571 23.59 0.17 19.47
CA GLU A 571 24.41 -0.42 20.53
C GLU A 571 25.08 0.64 21.40
N ASP A 572 25.63 1.68 20.79
CA ASP A 572 26.19 2.85 21.48
C ASP A 572 25.16 3.52 22.39
N LEU A 573 23.98 3.81 21.81
CA LEU A 573 22.85 4.42 22.51
C LEU A 573 22.34 3.58 23.68
N ALA A 574 22.21 2.26 23.49
CA ALA A 574 21.71 1.37 24.53
C ALA A 574 22.71 1.23 25.69
N LYS A 575 24.00 1.01 25.39
CA LYS A 575 25.03 0.79 26.42
C LYS A 575 25.38 2.06 27.20
N GLN A 576 25.47 3.20 26.54
CA GLN A 576 25.89 4.45 27.20
C GLN A 576 24.73 5.19 27.85
N HIS A 577 23.53 5.11 27.27
CA HIS A 577 22.43 6.01 27.62
C HIS A 577 21.10 5.31 27.91
N ARG A 578 21.03 3.97 27.83
CA ARG A 578 19.78 3.21 27.96
C ARG A 578 18.70 3.67 26.98
N ILE A 579 19.12 4.03 25.77
CA ILE A 579 18.25 4.37 24.65
C ILE A 579 18.15 3.15 23.72
N PHE A 580 17.01 2.47 23.74
CA PHE A 580 16.73 1.26 23.00
C PHE A 580 16.14 1.61 21.63
N MET A 581 17.02 1.67 20.62
CA MET A 581 16.63 2.00 19.24
C MET A 581 16.40 0.73 18.41
N ASN A 582 15.22 0.61 17.78
CA ASN A 582 14.88 -0.50 16.89
C ASN A 582 14.19 -0.03 15.61
N SER A 583 14.28 -0.84 14.55
CA SER A 583 13.48 -0.71 13.33
C SER A 583 12.32 -1.67 13.39
N VAL A 584 11.11 -1.23 13.04
CA VAL A 584 9.90 -2.06 13.12
C VAL A 584 9.17 -2.09 11.79
N ASP A 585 8.92 -3.30 11.27
CA ASP A 585 7.99 -3.55 10.16
C ASP A 585 6.55 -3.59 10.69
N THR A 586 5.71 -2.72 10.15
CA THR A 586 4.30 -2.59 10.54
C THR A 586 3.42 -3.70 9.95
N GLY A 587 3.95 -4.47 9.01
CA GLY A 587 3.19 -5.43 8.21
C GLY A 587 2.36 -4.77 7.12
N TRP A 588 1.56 -5.59 6.44
CA TRP A 588 0.86 -5.18 5.23
C TRP A 588 -0.53 -4.65 5.56
N ILE A 589 -0.65 -3.33 5.58
CA ILE A 589 -1.91 -2.62 5.88
C ILE A 589 -2.47 -1.83 4.70
N ASN A 590 -1.64 -1.48 3.72
CA ASN A 590 -2.02 -0.65 2.55
C ASN A 590 -1.52 -1.27 1.23
N ASP A 591 -2.28 -1.09 0.15
CA ASP A 591 -1.82 -1.39 -1.22
C ASP A 591 -1.44 -0.08 -1.93
N GLU A 592 -0.16 0.06 -2.27
CA GLU A 592 0.37 1.27 -2.93
C GLU A 592 0.18 1.27 -4.46
N ASN A 593 -0.37 0.19 -5.03
CA ASN A 593 -0.73 0.19 -6.44
C ASN A 593 -1.78 1.27 -6.74
N PRO A 594 -1.77 1.84 -7.97
CA PRO A 594 -2.86 2.67 -8.47
C PRO A 594 -4.23 2.04 -8.24
N THR A 595 -5.22 2.86 -7.88
CA THR A 595 -6.56 2.44 -7.42
C THR A 595 -7.20 1.36 -8.32
N VAL A 596 -7.24 1.58 -9.64
CA VAL A 596 -7.82 0.64 -10.60
C VAL A 596 -7.10 -0.71 -10.60
N LYS A 597 -5.76 -0.69 -10.52
CA LYS A 597 -4.95 -1.91 -10.48
C LYS A 597 -5.14 -2.65 -9.17
N ALA A 598 -5.19 -1.92 -8.06
CA ALA A 598 -5.47 -2.46 -6.75
C ALA A 598 -6.85 -3.13 -6.72
N SER A 599 -7.92 -2.45 -7.14
CA SER A 599 -9.29 -3.01 -7.20
C SER A 599 -9.34 -4.33 -7.98
N LYS A 600 -8.75 -4.34 -9.19
CA LYS A 600 -8.70 -5.55 -10.03
C LYS A 600 -8.01 -6.73 -9.34
N ILE A 601 -6.92 -6.47 -8.61
CA ILE A 601 -6.20 -7.50 -7.83
C ILE A 601 -7.07 -7.98 -6.67
N ALA A 602 -7.74 -7.07 -5.94
CA ALA A 602 -8.65 -7.41 -4.86
C ALA A 602 -9.80 -8.30 -5.33
N GLU A 603 -10.47 -7.93 -6.42
CA GLU A 603 -11.59 -8.70 -7.00
C GLU A 603 -11.14 -10.08 -7.49
N THR A 604 -10.04 -10.13 -8.25
CA THR A 604 -9.56 -11.37 -8.89
C THR A 604 -9.06 -12.37 -7.84
N ASN A 605 -8.35 -11.89 -6.81
CA ASN A 605 -7.69 -12.74 -5.82
C ASN A 605 -8.42 -12.82 -4.48
N LEU A 606 -9.59 -12.20 -4.35
CA LEU A 606 -10.29 -12.01 -3.07
C LEU A 606 -9.36 -11.39 -2.00
N PHE A 607 -8.53 -10.44 -2.44
CA PHE A 607 -7.47 -9.86 -1.63
C PHE A 607 -7.97 -8.64 -0.86
N GLN A 608 -7.59 -8.58 0.42
CA GLN A 608 -7.56 -7.39 1.27
C GLN A 608 -6.27 -7.48 2.08
N THR A 609 -5.84 -6.37 2.67
CA THR A 609 -4.66 -6.36 3.54
C THR A 609 -4.93 -7.19 4.81
N PRO A 610 -3.98 -8.03 5.26
CA PRO A 610 -4.21 -9.03 6.30
C PRO A 610 -4.43 -8.48 7.72
N ILE A 611 -4.04 -7.24 7.96
CA ILE A 611 -4.11 -6.53 9.25
C ILE A 611 -4.41 -5.05 8.98
N ASP A 612 -4.66 -4.26 10.03
CA ASP A 612 -4.97 -2.84 9.93
C ASP A 612 -4.00 -1.90 10.67
N GLU A 613 -4.30 -0.61 10.67
CA GLU A 613 -3.49 0.45 11.29
C GLU A 613 -3.35 0.31 12.81
N ILE A 614 -4.32 -0.30 13.49
CA ILE A 614 -4.26 -0.51 14.94
C ILE A 614 -3.29 -1.66 15.23
N ASP A 615 -3.27 -2.71 14.42
CA ASP A 615 -2.28 -3.79 14.51
C ASP A 615 -0.87 -3.26 14.20
N ALA A 616 -0.73 -2.40 13.19
CA ALA A 616 0.52 -1.73 12.86
C ALA A 616 1.04 -0.86 14.02
N ALA A 617 0.17 -0.05 14.63
CA ALA A 617 0.52 0.74 15.81
C ALA A 617 0.93 -0.15 16.99
N ALA A 618 0.26 -1.29 17.19
CA ALA A 618 0.64 -2.26 18.22
C ALA A 618 2.06 -2.82 18.00
N ARG A 619 2.46 -3.09 16.75
CA ARG A 619 3.82 -3.54 16.42
C ARG A 619 4.87 -2.48 16.72
N ILE A 620 4.59 -1.22 16.39
CA ILE A 620 5.47 -0.07 16.68
C ILE A 620 5.69 0.08 18.18
N LEU A 621 4.63 -0.06 18.97
CA LEU A 621 4.66 0.18 20.41
C LEU A 621 5.11 -1.04 21.22
N ASP A 622 5.14 -2.23 20.63
CA ASP A 622 5.48 -3.47 21.33
C ASP A 622 6.81 -3.41 22.09
N PRO A 623 7.93 -2.96 21.50
CA PRO A 623 9.23 -2.93 22.21
C PRO A 623 9.21 -1.94 23.39
N ILE A 624 8.36 -0.92 23.31
CA ILE A 624 8.16 0.07 24.38
C ILE A 624 7.32 -0.54 25.49
N PHE A 625 6.17 -1.12 25.15
CA PHE A 625 5.25 -1.67 26.14
C PHE A 625 5.83 -2.88 26.86
N GLU A 626 6.47 -3.81 26.15
CA GLU A 626 7.19 -4.93 26.79
C GLU A 626 8.33 -4.42 27.67
N GLY A 627 9.11 -3.46 27.16
CA GLY A 627 10.21 -2.87 27.91
C GLY A 627 9.78 -2.20 29.22
N VAL A 628 8.65 -1.48 29.20
CA VAL A 628 8.09 -0.80 30.37
C VAL A 628 7.43 -1.79 31.32
N ASN A 629 6.59 -2.70 30.82
CA ASN A 629 5.88 -3.68 31.66
C ASN A 629 6.84 -4.72 32.27
N GLY A 630 7.94 -5.03 31.59
CA GLY A 630 8.97 -5.95 32.06
C GLY A 630 9.91 -5.37 33.14
N GLY A 631 9.84 -4.07 33.42
CA GLY A 631 10.68 -3.43 34.45
C GLY A 631 12.18 -3.55 34.15
N THR A 632 13.06 -3.35 35.14
CA THR A 632 14.51 -3.27 34.93
C THR A 632 15.17 -4.60 34.53
N GLU A 633 14.61 -5.73 34.97
CA GLU A 633 15.18 -7.08 34.74
C GLU A 633 14.89 -7.61 33.33
N PHE A 634 13.86 -7.10 32.66
CA PHE A 634 13.53 -7.51 31.30
C PHE A 634 14.62 -7.08 30.31
N LYS A 635 15.11 -8.02 29.50
CA LYS A 635 16.07 -7.72 28.45
C LYS A 635 15.37 -6.95 27.33
N LYS A 636 15.67 -5.66 27.21
CA LYS A 636 15.14 -4.81 26.14
C LYS A 636 15.92 -5.02 24.84
N ASP A 637 15.20 -5.19 23.75
CA ASP A 637 15.79 -5.25 22.42
C ASP A 637 16.33 -3.90 21.98
N TYR A 638 17.48 -3.91 21.31
CA TYR A 638 18.05 -2.77 20.63
C TYR A 638 18.84 -3.25 19.41
N GLY A 639 18.92 -2.41 18.38
CA GLY A 639 19.64 -2.74 17.16
C GLY A 639 19.02 -3.91 16.42
N LYS A 640 17.69 -4.07 16.49
CA LYS A 640 16.93 -5.13 15.81
C LYS A 640 16.04 -4.58 14.71
N PHE A 641 15.80 -5.40 13.69
CA PHE A 641 14.67 -5.26 12.78
C PHE A 641 13.56 -6.19 13.24
N LEU A 642 12.49 -5.63 13.78
CA LEU A 642 11.38 -6.38 14.35
C LEU A 642 10.26 -6.51 13.33
N LYS A 643 9.80 -7.74 13.11
CA LYS A 643 8.68 -8.05 12.23
C LYS A 643 7.78 -9.07 12.89
N ASP A 644 6.49 -8.78 12.94
CA ASP A 644 5.48 -9.65 13.58
C ASP A 644 5.86 -10.00 15.05
N TYR A 645 6.28 -8.98 15.82
CA TYR A 645 6.67 -9.08 17.25
C TYR A 645 7.92 -9.94 17.54
N ARG A 646 8.80 -10.15 16.55
CA ARG A 646 10.05 -10.90 16.70
C ARG A 646 11.17 -10.31 15.86
N GLU A 647 12.41 -10.61 16.23
CA GLU A 647 13.57 -10.31 15.40
C GLU A 647 13.46 -10.97 14.02
N SER A 648 13.76 -10.20 12.98
CA SER A 648 13.92 -10.66 11.60
C SER A 648 15.30 -10.26 11.10
N GLU A 649 15.77 -10.98 10.08
CA GLU A 649 17.00 -10.60 9.37
C GLU A 649 16.84 -9.23 8.68
N TRP A 650 17.96 -8.53 8.54
CA TRP A 650 18.07 -7.19 7.98
C TRP A 650 17.76 -7.09 6.48
#